data_AF-A0A370PL15-F1
#
_entry.id   AF-A0A370PL15-F1
#
_cell.length_a   1.000
_cell.length_b   1.000
_cell.length_c   1.000
_cell.angle_alpha   90.00
_cell.angle_beta   90.00
_cell.angle_gamma   90.00
#
_symmetry.space_group_name_H-M   'P 1'
#
loop_
_entity.id
_entity.type
_entity.pdbx_description
1 polymer ?
#
loop_
_entity_poly.entity_id
_entity_poly.type
_entity_poly.pdbx_seq_one_letter_code
_entity_poly.pdbx_strand_id
1 'polypeptide(L)'
;MMWPSRRPFLADEELGKKDDDHRLRTAHTQPWRSKQWKPPRPRRFVLGIVALYLLYLFFKNMPTDLAPAPERFNPAFAHARQAAFRLQQEHLQQQQSQQQQELQPPSSGAPPQGPPERSEADARPSDELYYNGKINFYSLAKSLHRFQGQVSRYQKPTSHAVVFAAASLESVSDLLPLACQMAGRRLNEIHMVLLGRDDVSIEGIQRVNGIDDANCPVNWHDARPDYAQWSTDARMERAVVAGLTYVCSYLLPQVILTQGEPMEEHFFWRGVQGWADESGVPHVSLPSAARDLMWMSTLDSGALQAWNNVQIEFLVHAPSESSGSLIRLIRTLQNADYLGGTPSLTIELPPQVDPELLRYIKSIKWPPHSSGKVTLRRRIQPHDMNSAEASLKTVEAFYPRDPAVSHVLVLSPQTELAPSFYHYLMYTMLKYKHSRTKQLSTKLIGISLELPSSHVTDGEPFEPPEADSNHDSSPGDGESLPLFLWQAPNSNAALYFGDKWAEFHEFLSNRFIVQEVMGQQSPQEKLISKKYPAVMEYLLEFIRGRGYYMLYPTFPAKGSFTLATVHNELYHVPEEFLEDDPPQVTEPSPETITDPSKPLTPGPAQGLGVVEKPLSRASTVMPLLERFSFKLPSIDYLPLLSYTGEKLSGYAYSRGLDEYREWFRTRYGGCSDESLSSQTGSGGLFCLSG
;
A
#
# COMPACT_ATOMS: atom_id res chain seq x y z
N MET A 1 73.23 -54.62 -41.39
CA MET A 1 72.58 -55.39 -40.29
C MET A 1 71.07 -55.30 -40.49
N MET A 2 70.36 -56.41 -40.26
CA MET A 2 68.95 -56.58 -40.63
C MET A 2 67.98 -56.12 -39.51
N TRP A 3 66.84 -55.52 -39.91
CA TRP A 3 65.58 -55.56 -39.14
C TRP A 3 65.06 -57.01 -39.10
N PRO A 4 64.36 -57.48 -38.03
CA PRO A 4 62.91 -57.20 -37.83
C PRO A 4 62.56 -57.09 -36.30
N SER A 5 61.35 -57.30 -35.72
CA SER A 5 60.04 -57.78 -36.20
C SER A 5 58.85 -57.45 -35.26
N ARG A 6 57.61 -57.51 -35.81
CA ARG A 6 56.37 -58.14 -35.24
C ARG A 6 55.64 -57.60 -33.96
N ARG A 7 54.37 -57.23 -34.19
CA ARG A 7 53.16 -57.56 -33.35
C ARG A 7 53.04 -59.10 -33.17
N PRO A 8 52.28 -59.73 -32.23
CA PRO A 8 50.78 -59.65 -32.14
C PRO A 8 50.05 -60.08 -30.82
N PHE A 9 48.70 -60.13 -30.90
CA PHE A 9 47.65 -60.71 -30.02
C PHE A 9 47.41 -60.07 -28.63
N LEU A 10 46.19 -59.85 -28.09
CA LEU A 10 44.86 -60.52 -28.05
C LEU A 10 44.68 -61.53 -26.90
N ALA A 11 43.80 -61.16 -25.94
CA ALA A 11 42.94 -61.94 -25.01
C ALA A 11 42.45 -60.91 -23.96
N ASP A 12 41.18 -60.80 -23.55
CA ASP A 12 40.31 -61.80 -22.88
C ASP A 12 40.90 -62.25 -21.52
N GLU A 13 40.16 -62.34 -20.41
CA GLU A 13 38.79 -61.89 -20.06
C GLU A 13 38.69 -61.89 -18.51
N GLU A 14 37.51 -61.61 -17.95
CA GLU A 14 37.10 -61.88 -16.54
C GLU A 14 37.65 -61.02 -15.38
N LEU A 15 36.94 -61.16 -14.24
CA LEU A 15 37.25 -60.71 -12.87
C LEU A 15 37.31 -59.17 -12.68
N GLY A 16 36.30 -58.49 -12.14
CA GLY A 16 35.12 -58.95 -11.42
C GLY A 16 35.27 -58.82 -9.90
N LYS A 17 34.36 -58.05 -9.30
CA LYS A 17 34.05 -57.92 -7.85
C LYS A 17 34.97 -57.01 -7.00
N LYS A 18 34.29 -56.07 -6.32
CA LYS A 18 34.61 -55.48 -4.99
C LYS A 18 35.88 -54.60 -4.89
N ASP A 19 36.00 -53.69 -3.92
CA ASP A 19 35.14 -53.42 -2.75
C ASP A 19 34.91 -51.90 -2.55
N ASP A 20 33.99 -51.57 -1.63
CA ASP A 20 33.74 -50.20 -1.15
C ASP A 20 34.97 -49.56 -0.49
N ASP A 21 35.08 -48.23 -0.56
CA ASP A 21 35.20 -47.41 0.67
C ASP A 21 35.06 -45.90 0.38
N HIS A 22 33.99 -45.30 0.90
CA HIS A 22 33.77 -43.86 0.82
C HIS A 22 34.50 -43.14 1.97
N ARG A 23 35.55 -42.36 1.65
CA ARG A 23 35.98 -41.25 2.52
C ARG A 23 36.12 -39.93 1.79
N LEU A 24 35.38 -38.95 2.29
CA LEU A 24 35.39 -37.56 1.86
C LEU A 24 36.76 -36.92 2.08
N ARG A 25 37.24 -36.15 1.10
CA ARG A 25 38.34 -35.22 1.29
C ARG A 25 38.05 -33.89 0.62
N THR A 26 38.16 -32.84 1.43
CA THR A 26 37.94 -31.42 1.16
C THR A 26 38.46 -30.95 -0.20
N ALA A 27 37.58 -30.38 -1.03
CA ALA A 27 37.93 -29.80 -2.31
C ALA A 27 38.55 -28.41 -2.15
N HIS A 28 39.81 -28.25 -2.55
CA HIS A 28 40.40 -26.93 -2.77
C HIS A 28 39.78 -26.25 -4.00
N THR A 29 39.62 -24.93 -3.91
CA THR A 29 39.19 -24.05 -4.99
C THR A 29 40.16 -24.11 -6.19
N GLN A 30 39.64 -24.36 -7.39
CA GLN A 30 40.35 -24.08 -8.65
C GLN A 30 39.53 -23.12 -9.53
N PRO A 31 40.16 -22.10 -10.13
CA PRO A 31 39.47 -21.14 -10.99
C PRO A 31 39.15 -21.73 -12.36
N TRP A 32 38.00 -21.35 -12.91
CA TRP A 32 37.53 -21.75 -14.23
C TRP A 32 38.51 -21.35 -15.35
N ARG A 33 38.85 -22.30 -16.23
CA ARG A 33 39.36 -22.03 -17.58
C ARG A 33 38.37 -22.51 -18.63
N SER A 34 38.06 -21.65 -19.59
CA SER A 34 37.16 -21.91 -20.71
C SER A 34 37.65 -23.07 -21.59
N LYS A 35 36.81 -24.11 -21.78
CA LYS A 35 37.13 -25.23 -22.68
C LYS A 35 37.06 -24.79 -24.14
N GLN A 36 38.20 -24.89 -24.84
CA GLN A 36 38.27 -24.75 -26.29
C GLN A 36 37.43 -25.83 -26.98
N TRP A 37 36.60 -25.42 -27.94
CA TRP A 37 35.80 -26.34 -28.77
C TRP A 37 36.71 -27.15 -29.71
N LYS A 38 36.48 -28.46 -29.81
CA LYS A 38 37.09 -29.33 -30.83
C LYS A 38 36.02 -29.72 -31.86
N PRO A 39 36.30 -29.67 -33.17
CA PRO A 39 35.31 -29.99 -34.20
C PRO A 39 34.91 -31.48 -34.18
N PRO A 40 33.64 -31.81 -34.45
CA PRO A 40 33.15 -33.18 -34.41
C PRO A 40 33.61 -34.02 -35.61
N ARG A 41 33.78 -35.33 -35.39
CA ARG A 41 34.27 -36.30 -36.39
C ARG A 41 33.28 -36.44 -37.58
N PRO A 42 33.77 -36.56 -38.83
CA PRO A 42 32.96 -36.38 -40.06
C PRO A 42 31.80 -37.38 -40.23
N ARG A 43 31.86 -38.56 -39.62
CA ARG A 43 30.77 -39.56 -39.72
C ARG A 43 29.43 -39.11 -39.11
N ARG A 44 29.42 -38.14 -38.17
CA ARG A 44 28.16 -37.63 -37.59
C ARG A 44 27.45 -36.60 -38.47
N PHE A 45 28.18 -35.86 -39.31
CA PHE A 45 27.57 -34.92 -40.27
C PHE A 45 26.75 -35.64 -41.34
N VAL A 46 27.26 -36.75 -41.89
CA VAL A 46 26.56 -37.54 -42.91
C VAL A 46 25.24 -38.11 -42.37
N LEU A 47 25.24 -38.62 -41.13
CA LEU A 47 24.01 -39.08 -40.46
C LEU A 47 23.01 -37.95 -40.23
N GLY A 48 23.48 -36.75 -39.87
CA GLY A 48 22.62 -35.57 -39.76
C GLY A 48 21.94 -35.18 -41.07
N ILE A 49 22.68 -35.23 -42.19
CA ILE A 49 22.13 -34.95 -43.53
C ILE A 49 21.11 -36.01 -43.96
N VAL A 50 21.38 -37.30 -43.71
CA VAL A 50 20.43 -38.38 -44.00
C VAL A 50 19.16 -38.26 -43.15
N ALA A 51 19.28 -37.93 -41.87
CA ALA A 51 18.13 -37.69 -40.99
C ALA A 51 17.28 -36.49 -41.45
N LEU A 52 17.93 -35.39 -41.86
CA LEU A 52 17.25 -34.23 -42.45
C LEU A 52 16.53 -34.57 -43.76
N TYR A 53 17.13 -35.38 -44.62
CA TYR A 53 16.51 -35.82 -45.87
C TYR A 53 15.30 -36.74 -45.64
N LEU A 54 15.36 -37.63 -44.65
CA LEU A 54 14.23 -38.46 -44.24
C LEU A 54 13.10 -37.64 -43.61
N LEU A 55 13.43 -36.64 -42.78
CA LEU A 55 12.45 -35.67 -42.25
C LEU A 55 11.79 -34.85 -43.38
N TYR A 56 12.57 -34.40 -44.36
CA TYR A 56 12.03 -33.70 -45.53
C TYR A 56 11.07 -34.59 -46.33
N LEU A 57 11.42 -35.85 -46.60
CA LEU A 57 10.53 -36.80 -47.28
C LEU A 57 9.27 -37.11 -46.45
N PHE A 58 9.39 -37.22 -45.14
CA PHE A 58 8.26 -37.43 -44.23
C PHE A 58 7.27 -36.26 -44.30
N PHE A 59 7.74 -35.02 -44.13
CA PHE A 59 6.86 -33.84 -44.23
C PHE A 59 6.32 -33.60 -45.64
N LYS A 60 7.07 -33.94 -46.69
CA LYS A 60 6.62 -33.78 -48.08
C LYS A 60 5.54 -34.79 -48.49
N ASN A 61 5.58 -36.00 -47.94
CA ASN A 61 4.62 -37.07 -48.22
C ASN A 61 3.58 -37.26 -47.11
N MET A 62 3.49 -36.34 -46.14
CA MET A 62 2.46 -36.37 -45.11
C MET A 62 1.12 -35.90 -45.72
N PRO A 63 0.08 -36.76 -45.80
CA PRO A 63 -1.21 -36.35 -46.33
C PRO A 63 -1.86 -35.34 -45.37
N THR A 64 -2.10 -34.12 -45.85
CA THR A 64 -2.62 -33.01 -45.04
C THR A 64 -4.11 -33.11 -44.71
N ASP A 65 -4.85 -33.98 -45.41
CA ASP A 65 -6.31 -34.13 -45.27
C ASP A 65 -6.70 -35.21 -44.25
N LEU A 66 -5.99 -35.25 -43.12
CA LEU A 66 -6.23 -36.21 -42.06
C LEU A 66 -7.10 -35.60 -40.95
N ALA A 67 -8.38 -35.97 -40.96
CA ALA A 67 -9.34 -35.64 -39.90
C ALA A 67 -8.80 -35.97 -38.49
N PRO A 68 -9.10 -35.14 -37.47
CA PRO A 68 -8.57 -35.29 -36.12
C PRO A 68 -8.94 -36.65 -35.51
N ALA A 69 -8.03 -37.18 -34.68
CA ALA A 69 -8.08 -38.56 -34.18
C ALA A 69 -9.43 -39.04 -33.60
N PRO A 70 -10.24 -38.23 -32.88
CA PRO A 70 -11.54 -38.67 -32.35
C PRO A 70 -12.55 -39.07 -33.44
N GLU A 71 -12.50 -38.42 -34.60
CA GLU A 71 -13.48 -38.62 -35.68
C GLU A 71 -13.29 -39.96 -36.42
N ARG A 72 -12.17 -40.67 -36.20
CA ARG A 72 -11.89 -41.98 -36.80
C ARG A 72 -12.46 -43.16 -36.01
N PHE A 73 -12.79 -42.96 -34.73
CA PHE A 73 -13.27 -44.02 -33.84
C PHE A 73 -14.79 -44.02 -33.65
N ASN A 74 -15.50 -42.93 -33.97
CA ASN A 74 -16.96 -42.89 -33.92
C ASN A 74 -17.53 -41.90 -34.96
N PRO A 75 -18.29 -42.37 -35.97
CA PRO A 75 -18.83 -41.50 -37.02
C PRO A 75 -19.88 -40.50 -36.51
N ALA A 76 -20.48 -40.71 -35.33
CA ALA A 76 -21.45 -39.79 -34.76
C ALA A 76 -20.89 -38.38 -34.53
N PHE A 77 -19.59 -38.25 -34.20
CA PHE A 77 -18.96 -36.94 -34.00
C PHE A 77 -18.78 -36.16 -35.31
N ALA A 78 -18.53 -36.84 -36.43
CA ALA A 78 -18.48 -36.19 -37.74
C ALA A 78 -19.86 -35.63 -38.13
N HIS A 79 -20.93 -36.40 -37.91
CA HIS A 79 -22.30 -35.94 -38.12
C HIS A 79 -22.69 -34.77 -37.19
N ALA A 80 -22.34 -34.83 -35.91
CA ALA A 80 -22.58 -33.74 -34.96
C ALA A 80 -21.85 -32.45 -35.38
N ARG A 81 -20.62 -32.57 -35.90
CA ARG A 81 -19.83 -31.42 -36.38
C ARG A 81 -20.38 -30.84 -37.69
N GLN A 82 -20.89 -31.67 -38.60
CA GLN A 82 -21.60 -31.21 -39.80
C GLN A 82 -22.94 -30.54 -39.47
N ALA A 83 -23.67 -31.06 -38.47
CA ALA A 83 -24.89 -30.41 -37.96
C ALA A 83 -24.58 -29.05 -37.31
N ALA A 84 -23.53 -28.97 -36.48
CA ALA A 84 -23.06 -27.71 -35.92
C ALA A 84 -22.62 -26.71 -37.02
N PHE A 85 -21.93 -27.18 -38.07
CA PHE A 85 -21.58 -26.34 -39.22
C PHE A 85 -22.80 -25.85 -39.99
N ARG A 86 -23.82 -26.68 -40.21
CA ARG A 86 -25.09 -26.24 -40.84
C ARG A 86 -25.82 -25.22 -39.97
N LEU A 87 -25.97 -25.48 -38.68
CA LEU A 87 -26.59 -24.52 -37.74
C LEU A 87 -25.82 -23.20 -37.72
N GLN A 88 -24.49 -23.23 -37.74
CA GLN A 88 -23.66 -22.03 -37.82
C GLN A 88 -23.81 -21.32 -39.18
N GLN A 89 -23.97 -22.07 -40.28
CA GLN A 89 -24.16 -21.52 -41.63
C GLN A 89 -25.57 -20.93 -41.83
N GLU A 90 -26.60 -21.53 -41.22
CA GLU A 90 -27.96 -21.00 -41.12
C GLU A 90 -27.98 -19.72 -40.25
N HIS A 91 -27.25 -19.71 -39.13
CA HIS A 91 -27.09 -18.51 -38.28
C HIS A 91 -26.36 -17.38 -39.03
N LEU A 92 -25.34 -17.71 -39.83
CA LEU A 92 -24.64 -16.77 -40.70
C LEU A 92 -25.54 -16.27 -41.85
N GLN A 93 -26.43 -17.09 -42.41
CA GLN A 93 -27.41 -16.64 -43.41
C GLN A 93 -28.53 -15.77 -42.81
N GLN A 94 -28.97 -16.04 -41.57
CA GLN A 94 -29.88 -15.14 -40.85
C GLN A 94 -29.22 -13.80 -40.51
N GLN A 95 -27.94 -13.80 -40.10
CA GLN A 95 -27.17 -12.57 -39.92
C GLN A 95 -26.95 -11.80 -41.24
N GLN A 96 -26.67 -12.49 -42.35
CA GLN A 96 -26.51 -11.84 -43.66
C GLN A 96 -27.82 -11.22 -44.18
N SER A 97 -28.97 -11.84 -43.91
CA SER A 97 -30.28 -11.28 -44.32
C SER A 97 -30.74 -10.11 -43.45
N GLN A 98 -30.31 -10.02 -42.18
CA GLN A 98 -30.46 -8.79 -41.38
C GLN A 98 -29.44 -7.70 -41.78
N GLN A 99 -28.19 -8.06 -42.11
CA GLN A 99 -27.17 -7.08 -42.53
C GLN A 99 -27.47 -6.42 -43.90
N GLN A 100 -28.23 -7.07 -44.78
CA GLN A 100 -28.56 -6.51 -46.10
C GLN A 100 -29.51 -5.30 -46.09
N GLN A 101 -30.05 -4.90 -44.93
CA GLN A 101 -30.78 -3.65 -44.77
C GLN A 101 -29.97 -2.50 -44.13
N GLU A 102 -28.72 -2.76 -43.70
CA GLU A 102 -27.84 -1.76 -43.06
C GLU A 102 -26.41 -1.75 -43.64
N LEU A 103 -26.22 -2.25 -44.86
CA LEU A 103 -24.93 -2.25 -45.58
C LEU A 103 -24.82 -1.09 -46.59
N GLN A 104 -24.88 0.15 -46.08
CA GLN A 104 -23.93 1.14 -46.57
C GLN A 104 -22.58 0.85 -45.90
N PRO A 105 -21.44 0.84 -46.63
CA PRO A 105 -20.16 0.82 -45.94
C PRO A 105 -20.09 2.06 -45.06
N PRO A 106 -19.61 1.99 -43.80
CA PRO A 106 -19.21 3.19 -43.11
C PRO A 106 -18.15 3.82 -43.99
N SER A 107 -18.45 5.01 -44.52
CA SER A 107 -17.45 5.78 -45.24
C SER A 107 -16.19 5.84 -44.38
N SER A 108 -15.02 5.68 -45.00
CA SER A 108 -13.76 6.16 -44.44
C SER A 108 -13.81 7.69 -44.46
N GLY A 109 -14.76 8.24 -43.71
CA GLY A 109 -15.07 9.64 -43.63
C GLY A 109 -14.06 10.33 -42.75
N ALA A 110 -13.64 11.52 -43.17
CA ALA A 110 -13.08 12.49 -42.24
C ALA A 110 -14.07 12.69 -41.07
N PRO A 111 -13.59 13.05 -39.86
CA PRO A 111 -14.49 13.46 -38.78
C PRO A 111 -15.47 14.52 -39.31
N PRO A 112 -16.78 14.38 -39.05
CA PRO A 112 -17.80 15.21 -39.68
C PRO A 112 -17.57 16.68 -39.35
N GLN A 113 -17.49 17.52 -40.37
CA GLN A 113 -17.25 18.95 -40.24
C GLN A 113 -18.57 19.70 -40.21
N GLY A 114 -18.99 20.14 -39.03
CA GLY A 114 -20.21 20.94 -38.81
C GLY A 114 -21.22 20.27 -37.88
N PRO A 115 -22.28 21.01 -37.50
CA PRO A 115 -23.32 20.51 -36.61
C PRO A 115 -24.12 19.37 -37.26
N PRO A 116 -24.58 18.37 -36.49
CA PRO A 116 -25.43 17.30 -36.99
C PRO A 116 -26.82 17.84 -37.38
N GLU A 117 -27.48 17.19 -38.33
CA GLU A 117 -28.84 17.56 -38.75
C GLU A 117 -29.81 17.53 -37.54
N ARG A 118 -30.59 18.61 -37.36
CA ARG A 118 -31.63 18.70 -36.32
C ARG A 118 -32.87 17.95 -36.80
N SER A 119 -33.39 17.04 -35.97
CA SER A 119 -34.67 16.38 -36.25
C SER A 119 -35.85 17.30 -35.88
N GLU A 120 -37.05 17.03 -36.40
CA GLU A 120 -38.26 17.78 -36.03
C GLU A 120 -38.63 17.63 -34.53
N ALA A 121 -38.10 16.62 -33.84
CA ALA A 121 -38.24 16.45 -32.39
C ALA A 121 -37.33 17.42 -31.58
N ASP A 122 -36.25 17.91 -32.19
CA ASP A 122 -35.27 18.83 -31.59
C ASP A 122 -35.69 20.31 -31.74
N ALA A 123 -36.96 20.57 -32.07
CA ALA A 123 -37.49 21.88 -32.50
C ALA A 123 -37.64 22.94 -31.38
N ARG A 124 -36.79 22.90 -30.34
CA ARG A 124 -36.55 24.04 -29.45
C ARG A 124 -35.28 24.76 -29.91
N PRO A 125 -35.39 25.93 -30.58
CA PRO A 125 -34.24 26.56 -31.21
C PRO A 125 -33.15 27.06 -30.23
N SER A 126 -33.38 27.00 -28.92
CA SER A 126 -32.48 27.44 -27.86
C SER A 126 -31.54 26.36 -27.31
N ASP A 127 -31.76 25.08 -27.57
CA ASP A 127 -30.86 24.02 -27.07
C ASP A 127 -29.69 23.80 -28.03
N GLU A 128 -28.48 24.17 -27.59
CA GLU A 128 -27.23 23.92 -28.33
C GLU A 128 -26.82 22.44 -28.26
N LEU A 129 -27.24 21.74 -27.20
CA LEU A 129 -26.97 20.32 -26.91
C LEU A 129 -28.21 19.46 -27.24
N TYR A 130 -28.35 19.04 -28.50
CA TYR A 130 -29.52 18.28 -28.98
C TYR A 130 -29.20 16.87 -29.51
N TYR A 131 -27.95 16.60 -29.89
CA TYR A 131 -27.62 15.36 -30.58
C TYR A 131 -27.61 14.15 -29.64
N ASN A 132 -28.37 13.11 -30.01
CA ASN A 132 -28.49 11.85 -29.24
C ASN A 132 -28.22 10.58 -30.09
N GLY A 133 -27.54 10.74 -31.24
CA GLY A 133 -27.28 9.66 -32.19
C GLY A 133 -26.23 8.62 -31.76
N LYS A 134 -25.94 7.67 -32.65
CA LYS A 134 -24.91 6.62 -32.48
C LYS A 134 -23.56 7.24 -32.09
N ILE A 135 -22.79 6.53 -31.25
CA ILE A 135 -21.47 6.96 -30.77
C ILE A 135 -20.38 6.29 -31.61
N ASN A 136 -19.48 7.10 -32.18
CA ASN A 136 -18.34 6.64 -32.99
C ASN A 136 -17.05 7.33 -32.52
N PHE A 137 -15.99 6.56 -32.27
CA PHE A 137 -14.67 7.09 -31.88
C PHE A 137 -13.67 6.97 -33.03
N TYR A 138 -13.39 8.08 -33.73
CA TYR A 138 -12.48 8.08 -34.87
C TYR A 138 -10.99 7.97 -34.48
N SER A 139 -10.60 8.57 -33.34
CA SER A 139 -9.21 8.66 -32.89
C SER A 139 -8.79 7.53 -31.93
N LEU A 140 -9.71 7.04 -31.11
CA LEU A 140 -9.41 6.17 -29.96
C LEU A 140 -8.68 4.87 -30.37
N ALA A 141 -9.24 4.11 -31.30
CA ALA A 141 -8.67 2.83 -31.75
C ALA A 141 -7.23 2.99 -32.30
N LYS A 142 -6.95 4.08 -33.04
CA LYS A 142 -5.62 4.37 -33.61
C LYS A 142 -4.54 4.56 -32.53
N SER A 143 -4.92 5.08 -31.35
CA SER A 143 -4.02 5.23 -30.20
C SER A 143 -3.88 3.92 -29.40
N LEU A 144 -4.99 3.22 -29.13
CA LEU A 144 -5.02 2.00 -28.31
C LEU A 144 -4.34 0.79 -28.99
N HIS A 145 -4.42 0.64 -30.32
CA HIS A 145 -3.81 -0.49 -31.02
C HIS A 145 -2.30 -0.63 -30.82
N ARG A 146 -1.60 0.45 -30.44
CA ARG A 146 -0.15 0.41 -30.11
C ARG A 146 0.16 -0.41 -28.86
N PHE A 147 -0.80 -0.50 -27.94
CA PHE A 147 -0.69 -1.15 -26.63
C PHE A 147 -1.36 -2.53 -26.62
N GLN A 148 -1.83 -3.01 -27.77
CA GLN A 148 -2.45 -4.32 -27.91
C GLN A 148 -1.37 -5.43 -27.78
N GLY A 149 -1.04 -5.78 -26.53
CA GLY A 149 -0.04 -6.78 -26.22
C GLY A 149 -0.41 -8.16 -26.78
N GLN A 150 0.59 -8.88 -27.32
CA GLN A 150 0.43 -10.30 -27.60
C GLN A 150 0.22 -11.06 -26.29
N VAL A 151 -1.03 -11.41 -25.99
CA VAL A 151 -1.37 -12.25 -24.84
C VAL A 151 -0.75 -13.63 -25.04
N SER A 152 0.45 -13.82 -24.49
CA SER A 152 1.10 -15.12 -24.47
C SER A 152 0.25 -16.08 -23.65
N ARG A 153 -0.15 -17.21 -24.25
CA ARG A 153 -0.97 -18.25 -23.60
C ARG A 153 -0.35 -18.86 -22.33
N TYR A 154 0.90 -18.53 -22.02
CA TYR A 154 1.67 -19.05 -20.89
C TYR A 154 1.99 -18.03 -19.80
N GLN A 155 1.67 -16.75 -19.98
CA GLN A 155 1.98 -15.72 -18.98
C GLN A 155 0.92 -14.61 -18.98
N LYS A 156 0.20 -14.46 -17.85
CA LYS A 156 -0.65 -13.28 -17.63
C LYS A 156 0.26 -12.04 -17.64
N PRO A 157 0.04 -11.06 -18.54
CA PRO A 157 0.74 -9.79 -18.44
C PRO A 157 0.27 -9.07 -17.17
N THR A 158 1.21 -8.73 -16.29
CA THR A 158 0.93 -7.82 -15.19
C THR A 158 0.96 -6.41 -15.75
N SER A 159 -0.17 -5.87 -16.20
CA SER A 159 -0.26 -4.48 -16.66
C SER A 159 0.14 -3.53 -15.52
N HIS A 160 0.81 -2.43 -15.85
CA HIS A 160 1.17 -1.36 -14.91
C HIS A 160 0.55 -0.02 -15.36
N ALA A 161 -0.50 -0.09 -16.19
CA ALA A 161 -1.19 1.06 -16.72
C ALA A 161 -1.99 1.80 -15.63
N VAL A 162 -1.75 3.10 -15.55
CA VAL A 162 -2.50 4.10 -14.78
C VAL A 162 -3.13 5.04 -15.78
N VAL A 163 -4.45 5.14 -15.77
CA VAL A 163 -5.20 6.00 -16.70
C VAL A 163 -5.61 7.27 -15.96
N PHE A 164 -5.14 8.41 -16.43
CA PHE A 164 -5.75 9.70 -16.14
C PHE A 164 -6.89 9.92 -17.15
N ALA A 165 -8.07 10.24 -16.65
CA ALA A 165 -9.23 10.55 -17.48
C ALA A 165 -9.82 11.91 -17.07
N ALA A 166 -10.21 12.71 -18.05
CA ALA A 166 -10.87 13.99 -17.81
C ALA A 166 -11.79 14.39 -18.97
N ALA A 167 -12.80 15.21 -18.66
CA ALA A 167 -13.66 15.83 -19.66
C ALA A 167 -13.41 17.34 -19.79
N SER A 168 -13.30 18.08 -18.68
CA SER A 168 -13.08 19.53 -18.75
C SER A 168 -11.61 19.87 -19.05
N LEU A 169 -11.37 20.91 -19.87
CA LEU A 169 -10.00 21.40 -20.13
C LEU A 169 -9.31 21.93 -18.86
N GLU A 170 -10.08 22.37 -17.86
CA GLU A 170 -9.57 22.75 -16.54
C GLU A 170 -9.00 21.54 -15.79
N SER A 171 -9.77 20.44 -15.69
CA SER A 171 -9.31 19.20 -15.07
C SER A 171 -8.14 18.57 -15.81
N VAL A 172 -8.14 18.61 -17.14
CA VAL A 172 -6.98 18.21 -17.97
C VAL A 172 -5.74 19.01 -17.56
N SER A 173 -5.85 20.33 -17.45
CA SER A 173 -4.71 21.21 -17.14
C SER A 173 -4.18 21.02 -15.73
N ASP A 174 -5.05 20.74 -14.74
CA ASP A 174 -4.63 20.47 -13.36
C ASP A 174 -4.03 19.06 -13.19
N LEU A 175 -4.55 18.02 -13.86
CA LEU A 175 -4.00 16.66 -13.79
C LEU A 175 -2.64 16.51 -14.49
N LEU A 176 -2.37 17.32 -15.52
CA LEU A 176 -1.19 17.15 -16.38
C LEU A 176 0.16 17.18 -15.64
N PRO A 177 0.46 18.13 -14.74
CA PRO A 177 1.68 18.12 -13.94
C PRO A 177 1.92 16.79 -13.21
N LEU A 178 0.88 16.23 -12.57
CA LEU A 178 0.97 14.96 -11.85
C LEU A 178 1.20 13.78 -12.82
N ALA A 179 0.46 13.72 -13.92
CA ALA A 179 0.62 12.70 -14.95
C ALA A 179 2.02 12.73 -15.60
N CYS A 180 2.54 13.92 -15.90
CA CYS A 180 3.89 14.12 -16.43
C CYS A 180 4.96 13.69 -15.42
N GLN A 181 4.84 14.06 -14.14
CA GLN A 181 5.80 13.64 -13.11
C GLN A 181 5.78 12.10 -12.92
N MET A 182 4.60 11.47 -12.99
CA MET A 182 4.48 10.01 -12.97
C MET A 182 5.16 9.35 -14.17
N ALA A 183 4.94 9.86 -15.37
CA ALA A 183 5.52 9.32 -16.60
C ALA A 183 7.06 9.47 -16.61
N GLY A 184 7.57 10.62 -16.17
CA GLY A 184 9.01 10.87 -16.03
C GLY A 184 9.71 9.89 -15.06
N ARG A 185 9.02 9.48 -13.99
CA ARG A 185 9.54 8.49 -13.02
C ARG A 185 9.53 7.04 -13.51
N ARG A 186 8.75 6.72 -14.56
CA ARG A 186 8.67 5.38 -15.20
C ARG A 186 8.36 4.21 -14.25
N LEU A 187 7.68 4.48 -13.13
CA LEU A 187 7.20 3.45 -12.19
C LEU A 187 5.94 2.74 -12.72
N ASN A 188 5.13 3.46 -13.51
CA ASN A 188 3.88 3.01 -14.11
C ASN A 188 3.84 3.45 -15.57
N GLU A 189 2.98 2.80 -16.36
CA GLU A 189 2.69 3.23 -17.72
C GLU A 189 1.53 4.24 -17.68
N ILE A 190 1.77 5.49 -18.05
CA ILE A 190 0.80 6.58 -17.85
C ILE A 190 0.07 6.88 -19.15
N HIS A 191 -1.26 6.86 -19.07
CA HIS A 191 -2.16 7.14 -20.18
C HIS A 191 -3.07 8.31 -19.83
N MET A 192 -3.21 9.29 -20.74
CA MET A 192 -4.14 10.42 -20.60
C MET A 192 -5.27 10.25 -21.61
N VAL A 193 -6.51 10.21 -21.12
CA VAL A 193 -7.71 9.93 -21.93
C VAL A 193 -8.66 11.12 -21.88
N LEU A 194 -8.93 11.72 -23.05
CA LEU A 194 -9.83 12.85 -23.20
C LEU A 194 -11.25 12.38 -23.55
N LEU A 195 -12.23 12.75 -22.73
CA LEU A 195 -13.62 12.25 -22.79
C LEU A 195 -14.67 13.39 -22.82
N GLY A 196 -14.23 14.63 -23.06
CA GLY A 196 -15.04 15.84 -23.01
C GLY A 196 -15.76 16.26 -24.29
N ARG A 197 -16.33 17.47 -24.26
CA ARG A 197 -17.01 18.11 -25.40
C ARG A 197 -16.11 19.00 -26.25
N ASP A 198 -15.06 19.55 -25.64
CA ASP A 198 -14.20 20.55 -26.27
C ASP A 198 -13.46 19.98 -27.49
N ASP A 199 -13.48 20.71 -28.60
CA ASP A 199 -12.79 20.36 -29.85
C ASP A 199 -11.42 21.04 -29.94
N VAL A 200 -10.55 20.73 -28.98
CA VAL A 200 -9.14 21.17 -28.97
C VAL A 200 -8.26 19.96 -29.30
N SER A 201 -7.37 20.04 -30.28
CA SER A 201 -6.48 18.92 -30.60
C SER A 201 -5.51 18.65 -29.43
N ILE A 202 -5.00 17.42 -29.31
CA ILE A 202 -4.04 17.06 -28.26
C ILE A 202 -2.80 17.97 -28.34
N GLU A 203 -2.33 18.27 -29.54
CA GLU A 203 -1.21 19.18 -29.80
C GLU A 203 -1.54 20.63 -29.43
N GLY A 204 -2.82 21.01 -29.43
CA GLY A 204 -3.33 22.27 -28.87
C GLY A 204 -3.21 22.31 -27.35
N ILE A 205 -3.73 21.28 -26.68
CA ILE A 205 -3.67 21.13 -25.21
C ILE A 205 -2.21 21.10 -24.72
N GLN A 206 -1.35 20.31 -25.36
CA GLN A 206 0.09 20.24 -25.09
C GLN A 206 0.73 21.63 -25.21
N ARG A 207 0.49 22.35 -26.32
CA ARG A 207 1.07 23.68 -26.57
C ARG A 207 0.64 24.73 -25.54
N VAL A 208 -0.64 24.73 -25.14
CA VAL A 208 -1.16 25.67 -24.12
C VAL A 208 -0.55 25.40 -22.75
N ASN A 209 -0.34 24.12 -22.40
CA ASN A 209 0.28 23.72 -21.14
C ASN A 209 1.82 23.72 -21.16
N GLY A 210 2.46 24.13 -22.27
CA GLY A 210 3.93 24.15 -22.40
C GLY A 210 4.58 22.76 -22.43
N ILE A 211 3.84 21.73 -22.84
CA ILE A 211 4.26 20.33 -22.81
C ILE A 211 4.84 19.89 -24.16
N ASP A 212 5.93 19.13 -24.12
CA ASP A 212 6.43 18.32 -25.22
C ASP A 212 6.60 16.84 -24.79
N ASP A 213 6.72 15.94 -25.77
CA ASP A 213 6.87 14.49 -25.52
C ASP A 213 8.18 14.14 -24.78
N ALA A 214 9.16 15.05 -24.77
CA ALA A 214 10.46 14.87 -24.12
C ALA A 214 10.39 15.11 -22.61
N ASN A 215 9.69 16.17 -22.18
CA ASN A 215 9.50 16.52 -20.78
C ASN A 215 8.31 15.75 -20.15
N CYS A 216 7.33 15.33 -20.95
CA CYS A 216 6.15 14.59 -20.48
C CYS A 216 5.86 13.36 -21.37
N PRO A 217 6.47 12.20 -21.10
CA PRO A 217 6.30 10.99 -21.91
C PRO A 217 4.98 10.23 -21.58
N VAL A 218 3.85 10.94 -21.60
CA VAL A 218 2.50 10.40 -21.34
C VAL A 218 1.88 9.88 -22.65
N ASN A 219 1.20 8.73 -22.57
CA ASN A 219 0.49 8.15 -23.71
C ASN A 219 -0.88 8.80 -23.89
N TRP A 220 -1.08 9.57 -24.96
CA TRP A 220 -2.33 10.30 -25.21
C TRP A 220 -3.36 9.48 -25.98
N HIS A 221 -4.62 9.56 -25.54
CA HIS A 221 -5.78 8.89 -26.11
C HIS A 221 -6.95 9.87 -26.24
N ASP A 222 -7.44 10.04 -27.47
CA ASP A 222 -8.64 10.83 -27.74
C ASP A 222 -9.86 9.90 -27.83
N ALA A 223 -10.68 9.93 -26.78
CA ALA A 223 -11.91 9.15 -26.65
C ALA A 223 -13.16 10.03 -26.77
N ARG A 224 -13.04 11.24 -27.35
CA ARG A 224 -14.20 12.10 -27.62
C ARG A 224 -15.04 11.50 -28.76
N PRO A 225 -16.38 11.48 -28.63
CA PRO A 225 -17.25 10.96 -29.67
C PRO A 225 -17.40 11.94 -30.83
N ASP A 226 -17.87 11.42 -31.97
CA ASP A 226 -18.42 12.25 -33.05
C ASP A 226 -19.49 13.23 -32.54
N TYR A 227 -19.46 14.47 -33.03
CA TYR A 227 -20.39 15.55 -32.64
C TYR A 227 -20.44 15.88 -31.14
N ALA A 228 -19.34 15.69 -30.39
CA ALA A 228 -19.30 15.91 -28.93
C ALA A 228 -19.84 17.29 -28.49
N GLN A 229 -19.48 18.36 -29.20
CA GLN A 229 -19.93 19.74 -28.94
C GLN A 229 -21.46 19.91 -28.90
N TRP A 230 -22.21 19.15 -29.71
CA TRP A 230 -23.67 19.27 -29.81
C TRP A 230 -24.40 18.15 -29.05
N SER A 231 -23.67 17.31 -28.32
CA SER A 231 -24.21 16.07 -27.74
C SER A 231 -24.87 16.30 -26.38
N THR A 232 -26.05 15.73 -26.21
CA THR A 232 -26.78 15.70 -24.92
C THR A 232 -25.96 15.03 -23.83
N ASP A 233 -26.18 15.39 -22.56
CA ASP A 233 -25.48 14.77 -21.41
C ASP A 233 -25.66 13.24 -21.40
N ALA A 234 -26.87 12.75 -21.66
CA ALA A 234 -27.18 11.32 -21.72
C ALA A 234 -26.50 10.59 -22.90
N ARG A 235 -26.10 11.30 -23.97
CA ARG A 235 -25.23 10.73 -25.01
C ARG A 235 -23.78 10.71 -24.55
N MET A 236 -23.30 11.80 -23.96
CA MET A 236 -21.92 11.92 -23.51
C MET A 236 -21.60 10.94 -22.38
N GLU A 237 -22.48 10.78 -21.40
CA GLU A 237 -22.39 9.79 -20.30
C GLU A 237 -22.20 8.36 -20.85
N ARG A 238 -23.02 7.96 -21.84
CA ARG A 238 -22.87 6.67 -22.54
C ARG A 238 -21.57 6.59 -23.36
N ALA A 239 -21.10 7.70 -23.92
CA ALA A 239 -19.82 7.76 -24.62
C ALA A 239 -18.64 7.58 -23.65
N VAL A 240 -18.71 8.11 -22.43
CA VAL A 240 -17.68 7.89 -21.40
C VAL A 240 -17.59 6.41 -21.04
N VAL A 241 -18.73 5.76 -20.72
CA VAL A 241 -18.78 4.32 -20.42
C VAL A 241 -18.22 3.49 -21.58
N ALA A 242 -18.59 3.78 -22.82
CA ALA A 242 -18.10 3.07 -24.01
C ALA A 242 -16.60 3.30 -24.25
N GLY A 243 -16.13 4.54 -24.11
CA GLY A 243 -14.73 4.93 -24.27
C GLY A 243 -13.83 4.21 -23.25
N LEU A 244 -14.19 4.26 -21.96
CA LEU A 244 -13.48 3.57 -20.89
C LEU A 244 -13.50 2.05 -21.06
N THR A 245 -14.60 1.48 -21.57
CA THR A 245 -14.68 0.04 -21.91
C THR A 245 -13.64 -0.35 -22.97
N TYR A 246 -13.45 0.47 -24.01
CA TYR A 246 -12.36 0.26 -24.97
C TYR A 246 -10.98 0.43 -24.33
N VAL A 247 -10.74 1.50 -23.56
CA VAL A 247 -9.46 1.74 -22.87
C VAL A 247 -9.11 0.55 -21.98
N CYS A 248 -10.05 0.05 -21.18
CA CYS A 248 -9.83 -1.09 -20.30
C CYS A 248 -9.56 -2.39 -21.06
N SER A 249 -10.27 -2.63 -22.16
CA SER A 249 -10.09 -3.84 -23.00
C SER A 249 -8.69 -3.92 -23.63
N TYR A 250 -8.04 -2.79 -23.88
CA TYR A 250 -6.72 -2.73 -24.52
C TYR A 250 -5.57 -2.54 -23.52
N LEU A 251 -5.73 -1.71 -22.49
CA LEU A 251 -4.65 -1.34 -21.56
C LEU A 251 -4.63 -2.16 -20.27
N LEU A 252 -5.77 -2.75 -19.88
CA LEU A 252 -5.95 -3.45 -18.60
C LEU A 252 -5.46 -2.60 -17.39
N PRO A 253 -5.97 -1.38 -17.19
CA PRO A 253 -5.49 -0.46 -16.16
C PRO A 253 -5.73 -1.01 -14.75
N GLN A 254 -4.81 -0.72 -13.83
CA GLN A 254 -4.98 -1.07 -12.41
C GLN A 254 -5.82 -0.04 -11.63
N VAL A 255 -5.88 1.19 -12.12
CA VAL A 255 -6.57 2.32 -11.50
C VAL A 255 -6.85 3.40 -12.56
N ILE A 256 -7.98 4.09 -12.42
CA ILE A 256 -8.30 5.34 -13.14
C ILE A 256 -8.26 6.51 -12.15
N LEU A 257 -7.55 7.57 -12.53
CA LEU A 257 -7.43 8.82 -11.79
C LEU A 257 -8.22 9.92 -12.52
N THR A 258 -9.07 10.64 -11.80
CA THR A 258 -9.80 11.82 -12.32
C THR A 258 -9.74 12.95 -11.31
N GLN A 259 -10.10 14.17 -11.71
CA GLN A 259 -10.49 15.18 -10.72
C GLN A 259 -11.81 14.81 -10.04
N GLY A 260 -12.10 15.46 -8.91
CA GLY A 260 -13.38 15.35 -8.24
C GLY A 260 -14.52 16.07 -8.96
N GLU A 261 -15.75 15.66 -8.64
CA GLU A 261 -17.00 16.19 -9.21
C GLU A 261 -17.04 17.73 -9.38
N PRO A 262 -16.54 18.58 -8.45
CA PRO A 262 -16.61 20.04 -8.60
C PRO A 262 -15.76 20.64 -9.74
N MET A 263 -14.79 19.89 -10.30
CA MET A 263 -13.91 20.36 -11.39
C MET A 263 -14.21 19.66 -12.73
N GLU A 264 -15.11 18.68 -12.73
CA GLU A 264 -15.45 17.88 -13.91
C GLU A 264 -16.89 18.08 -14.37
N GLU A 265 -17.14 17.67 -15.61
CA GLU A 265 -18.49 17.66 -16.18
C GLU A 265 -19.38 16.59 -15.52
N HIS A 266 -20.60 16.95 -15.12
CA HIS A 266 -21.53 16.01 -14.46
C HIS A 266 -21.87 14.75 -15.28
N PHE A 267 -21.87 14.84 -16.62
CA PHE A 267 -22.05 13.65 -17.48
C PHE A 267 -20.84 12.71 -17.42
N PHE A 268 -19.64 13.28 -17.28
CA PHE A 268 -18.39 12.54 -17.23
C PHE A 268 -18.27 11.85 -15.89
N TRP A 269 -18.45 12.60 -14.80
CA TRP A 269 -18.39 12.06 -13.44
C TRP A 269 -19.32 10.86 -13.24
N ARG A 270 -20.61 10.99 -13.63
CA ARG A 270 -21.58 9.88 -13.56
C ARG A 270 -21.20 8.71 -14.49
N GLY A 271 -20.67 8.99 -15.68
CA GLY A 271 -20.20 7.97 -16.62
C GLY A 271 -18.97 7.19 -16.14
N VAL A 272 -18.00 7.87 -15.51
CA VAL A 272 -16.83 7.22 -14.88
C VAL A 272 -17.28 6.37 -13.69
N GLN A 273 -18.10 6.91 -12.80
CA GLN A 273 -18.55 6.22 -11.59
C GLN A 273 -19.33 4.94 -11.93
N GLY A 274 -20.35 5.03 -12.80
CA GLY A 274 -21.12 3.86 -13.22
C GLY A 274 -20.28 2.81 -13.94
N TRP A 275 -19.31 3.24 -14.75
CA TRP A 275 -18.36 2.31 -15.40
C TRP A 275 -17.40 1.65 -14.40
N ALA A 276 -16.93 2.37 -13.38
CA ALA A 276 -16.02 1.82 -12.37
C ALA A 276 -16.72 0.74 -11.52
N ASP A 277 -17.96 1.01 -11.11
CA ASP A 277 -18.79 0.06 -10.36
C ASP A 277 -19.07 -1.24 -11.14
N GLU A 278 -19.30 -1.15 -12.46
CA GLU A 278 -19.53 -2.32 -13.32
C GLU A 278 -18.23 -3.08 -13.71
N SER A 279 -17.13 -2.35 -13.95
CA SER A 279 -15.86 -2.94 -14.42
C SER A 279 -15.00 -3.53 -13.29
N GLY A 280 -15.21 -3.10 -12.05
CA GLY A 280 -14.38 -3.45 -10.91
C GLY A 280 -12.97 -2.84 -10.95
N VAL A 281 -12.71 -1.88 -11.84
CA VAL A 281 -11.45 -1.12 -11.86
C VAL A 281 -11.54 0.02 -10.85
N PRO A 282 -10.59 0.14 -9.90
CA PRO A 282 -10.57 1.25 -8.94
C PRO A 282 -10.56 2.62 -9.63
N HIS A 283 -11.54 3.46 -9.31
CA HIS A 283 -11.58 4.88 -9.67
C HIS A 283 -11.19 5.73 -8.46
N VAL A 284 -10.05 6.41 -8.53
CA VAL A 284 -9.61 7.36 -7.51
C VAL A 284 -9.89 8.78 -8.00
N SER A 285 -10.81 9.42 -7.33
CA SER A 285 -11.03 10.86 -7.41
C SER A 285 -9.91 11.58 -6.67
N LEU A 286 -9.31 12.60 -7.28
CA LEU A 286 -8.51 13.54 -6.52
C LEU A 286 -9.44 14.39 -5.63
N PRO A 287 -9.17 14.48 -4.30
CA PRO A 287 -9.95 15.26 -3.35
C PRO A 287 -9.64 16.77 -3.39
N SER A 288 -8.51 17.13 -4.01
CA SER A 288 -7.97 18.48 -4.12
C SER A 288 -7.12 18.57 -5.39
N ALA A 289 -6.70 19.79 -5.76
CA ALA A 289 -5.89 20.04 -6.95
C ALA A 289 -4.62 19.15 -6.97
N ALA A 290 -4.26 18.61 -8.12
CA ALA A 290 -3.20 17.61 -8.25
C ALA A 290 -1.83 18.12 -7.78
N ARG A 291 -1.59 19.44 -7.83
CA ARG A 291 -0.41 20.10 -7.25
C ARG A 291 -0.23 19.82 -5.75
N ASP A 292 -1.33 19.67 -5.01
CA ASP A 292 -1.36 19.40 -3.57
C ASP A 292 -1.10 17.92 -3.26
N LEU A 293 -1.08 17.08 -4.32
CA LEU A 293 -1.00 15.63 -4.30
C LEU A 293 0.16 15.07 -5.14
N MET A 294 1.13 15.91 -5.55
CA MET A 294 2.26 15.50 -6.40
C MET A 294 3.12 14.36 -5.82
N TRP A 295 3.03 14.13 -4.51
CA TRP A 295 3.60 12.95 -3.83
C TRP A 295 3.06 11.62 -4.36
N MET A 296 1.81 11.58 -4.84
CA MET A 296 1.21 10.42 -5.52
C MET A 296 2.05 9.95 -6.71
N SER A 297 2.85 10.85 -7.33
CA SER A 297 3.69 10.49 -8.47
C SER A 297 4.73 9.41 -8.18
N THR A 298 5.06 9.21 -6.90
CA THR A 298 6.08 8.26 -6.42
C THR A 298 5.53 6.87 -6.09
N LEU A 299 4.21 6.68 -6.19
CA LEU A 299 3.52 5.43 -5.92
C LEU A 299 3.50 4.54 -7.16
N ASP A 300 3.50 3.22 -6.94
CA ASP A 300 3.22 2.26 -8.01
C ASP A 300 1.71 2.02 -8.15
N SER A 301 1.32 1.40 -9.24
CA SER A 301 -0.07 1.08 -9.59
C SER A 301 -0.75 0.18 -8.54
N GLY A 302 0.01 -0.69 -7.87
CA GLY A 302 -0.49 -1.54 -6.79
C GLY A 302 -0.82 -0.75 -5.51
N ALA A 303 -0.01 0.24 -5.16
CA ALA A 303 -0.31 1.18 -4.09
C ALA A 303 -1.53 2.06 -4.43
N LEU A 304 -1.61 2.60 -5.65
CA LEU A 304 -2.73 3.44 -6.09
C LEU A 304 -4.07 2.67 -6.11
N GLN A 305 -4.06 1.40 -6.52
CA GLN A 305 -5.22 0.50 -6.44
C GLN A 305 -5.77 0.34 -5.00
N ALA A 306 -4.93 0.51 -3.97
CA ALA A 306 -5.36 0.39 -2.57
C ALA A 306 -6.00 1.67 -2.01
N TRP A 307 -5.87 2.83 -2.68
CA TRP A 307 -6.20 4.17 -2.14
C TRP A 307 -7.58 4.23 -1.46
N ASN A 308 -8.64 3.87 -2.16
CA ASN A 308 -10.03 3.91 -1.64
C ASN A 308 -10.34 2.80 -0.61
N ASN A 309 -9.53 1.75 -0.57
CA ASN A 309 -9.80 0.55 0.24
C ASN A 309 -9.24 0.69 1.66
N VAL A 310 -8.24 1.55 1.86
CA VAL A 310 -7.62 1.76 3.17
C VAL A 310 -8.60 2.47 4.12
N GLN A 311 -8.77 1.90 5.30
CA GLN A 311 -9.65 2.40 6.35
C GLN A 311 -8.85 2.58 7.63
N ILE A 312 -8.81 3.80 8.15
CA ILE A 312 -8.18 4.10 9.44
C ILE A 312 -9.27 4.42 10.46
N GLU A 313 -9.27 3.69 11.58
CA GLU A 313 -10.06 4.00 12.77
C GLU A 313 -9.17 4.69 13.80
N PHE A 314 -9.64 5.80 14.36
CA PHE A 314 -8.91 6.56 15.37
C PHE A 314 -9.39 6.11 16.75
N LEU A 315 -8.47 5.61 17.57
CA LEU A 315 -8.73 5.14 18.93
C LEU A 315 -8.17 6.14 19.93
N VAL A 316 -9.04 6.68 20.78
CA VAL A 316 -8.68 7.67 21.81
C VAL A 316 -9.22 7.24 23.17
N HIS A 317 -8.36 7.22 24.18
CA HIS A 317 -8.72 6.92 25.57
C HIS A 317 -8.89 8.21 26.36
N ALA A 318 -10.12 8.60 26.71
CA ALA A 318 -10.37 9.82 27.46
C ALA A 318 -9.83 9.72 28.90
N PRO A 319 -9.22 10.79 29.45
CA PRO A 319 -8.78 10.80 30.83
C PRO A 319 -9.98 10.97 31.77
N SER A 320 -9.86 10.46 33.00
CA SER A 320 -10.80 10.77 34.09
C SER A 320 -10.70 12.26 34.45
N GLU A 321 -11.83 12.87 34.79
CA GLU A 321 -11.96 14.24 35.34
C GLU A 321 -11.33 15.40 34.53
N SER A 322 -10.89 15.15 33.29
CA SER A 322 -10.27 16.15 32.42
C SER A 322 -10.86 16.14 31.00
N SER A 323 -11.06 17.33 30.44
CA SER A 323 -11.67 17.52 29.11
C SER A 323 -10.84 18.34 28.13
N GLY A 324 -10.00 19.26 28.62
CA GLY A 324 -9.29 20.23 27.78
C GLY A 324 -8.36 19.59 26.73
N SER A 325 -7.57 18.59 27.13
CA SER A 325 -6.60 17.91 26.25
C SER A 325 -7.31 17.15 25.12
N LEU A 326 -8.31 16.33 25.45
CA LEU A 326 -9.13 15.62 24.46
C LEU A 326 -9.93 16.56 23.55
N ILE A 327 -10.47 17.67 24.07
CA ILE A 327 -11.15 18.67 23.24
C ILE A 327 -10.18 19.30 22.23
N ARG A 328 -8.92 19.60 22.62
CA ARG A 328 -7.87 20.05 21.68
C ARG A 328 -7.59 19.01 20.60
N LEU A 329 -7.35 17.76 20.98
CA LEU A 329 -7.08 16.67 20.03
C LEU A 329 -8.21 16.56 18.98
N ILE A 330 -9.46 16.49 19.43
CA ILE A 330 -10.63 16.40 18.55
C ILE A 330 -10.71 17.61 17.59
N ARG A 331 -10.42 18.83 18.06
CA ARG A 331 -10.36 20.02 17.19
C ARG A 331 -9.27 19.92 16.13
N THR A 332 -8.09 19.39 16.47
CA THR A 332 -7.02 19.22 15.47
C THR A 332 -7.32 18.14 14.45
N LEU A 333 -7.97 17.05 14.88
CA LEU A 333 -8.50 16.05 13.96
C LEU A 333 -9.53 16.68 13.01
N GLN A 334 -10.51 17.43 13.52
CA GLN A 334 -11.50 18.13 12.69
C GLN A 334 -10.88 19.07 11.63
N ASN A 335 -9.70 19.64 11.88
CA ASN A 335 -9.02 20.56 10.97
C ASN A 335 -8.10 19.87 9.94
N ALA A 336 -8.00 18.54 9.93
CA ALA A 336 -7.11 17.81 9.02
C ALA A 336 -7.77 17.48 7.68
N ASP A 337 -6.95 17.37 6.62
CA ASP A 337 -7.41 16.90 5.31
C ASP A 337 -7.31 15.37 5.23
N TYR A 338 -8.47 14.72 5.13
CA TYR A 338 -8.62 13.27 5.04
C TYR A 338 -8.59 12.72 3.62
N LEU A 339 -8.20 13.52 2.61
CA LEU A 339 -8.04 13.09 1.22
C LEU A 339 -9.32 12.48 0.63
N GLY A 340 -10.48 13.05 0.98
CA GLY A 340 -11.81 12.54 0.62
C GLY A 340 -12.30 11.34 1.45
N GLY A 341 -11.45 10.78 2.31
CA GLY A 341 -11.78 9.68 3.22
C GLY A 341 -12.66 10.09 4.40
N THR A 342 -13.28 9.09 5.02
CA THR A 342 -14.19 9.24 6.18
C THR A 342 -13.74 8.36 7.36
N PRO A 343 -12.62 8.68 8.02
CA PRO A 343 -12.12 7.87 9.13
C PRO A 343 -13.16 7.76 10.25
N SER A 344 -13.18 6.61 10.94
CA SER A 344 -14.04 6.41 12.11
C SER A 344 -13.32 6.88 13.37
N LEU A 345 -14.05 7.40 14.36
CA LEU A 345 -13.50 7.84 15.64
C LEU A 345 -14.15 7.04 16.77
N THR A 346 -13.34 6.29 17.51
CA THR A 346 -13.76 5.54 18.69
C THR A 346 -13.14 6.19 19.93
N ILE A 347 -14.00 6.75 20.79
CA ILE A 347 -13.62 7.36 22.07
C ILE A 347 -14.01 6.40 23.18
N GLU A 348 -13.01 5.92 23.92
CA GLU A 348 -13.21 5.19 25.15
C GLU A 348 -13.31 6.16 26.32
N LEU A 349 -14.43 6.11 27.04
CA LEU A 349 -14.76 6.96 28.17
C LEU A 349 -14.58 6.19 29.49
N PRO A 350 -13.94 6.81 30.51
CA PRO A 350 -13.85 6.26 31.86
C PRO A 350 -15.23 6.16 32.53
N PRO A 351 -15.36 5.52 33.70
CA PRO A 351 -16.60 5.49 34.46
C PRO A 351 -17.03 6.90 34.86
N GLN A 352 -16.09 7.73 35.32
CA GLN A 352 -16.29 9.13 35.71
C GLN A 352 -15.82 10.06 34.58
N VAL A 353 -16.77 10.64 33.85
CA VAL A 353 -16.50 11.50 32.69
C VAL A 353 -16.82 12.95 33.03
N ASP A 354 -15.92 13.87 32.68
CA ASP A 354 -16.16 15.30 32.82
C ASP A 354 -17.45 15.76 32.08
N PRO A 355 -18.34 16.56 32.72
CA PRO A 355 -19.57 17.02 32.11
C PRO A 355 -19.38 17.95 30.90
N GLU A 356 -18.31 18.75 30.83
CA GLU A 356 -18.02 19.58 29.66
C GLU A 356 -17.62 18.72 28.47
N LEU A 357 -16.83 17.67 28.68
CA LEU A 357 -16.50 16.69 27.64
C LEU A 357 -17.76 16.03 27.06
N LEU A 358 -18.70 15.59 27.90
CA LEU A 358 -19.97 15.02 27.43
C LEU A 358 -20.82 16.04 26.64
N ARG A 359 -20.84 17.31 27.06
CA ARG A 359 -21.52 18.39 26.32
C ARG A 359 -20.86 18.64 24.97
N TYR A 360 -19.53 18.62 24.91
CA TYR A 360 -18.77 18.78 23.69
C TYR A 360 -18.99 17.62 22.71
N ILE A 361 -18.88 16.38 23.18
CA ILE A 361 -19.12 15.14 22.41
C ILE A 361 -20.55 15.07 21.87
N LYS A 362 -21.54 15.72 22.49
CA LYS A 362 -22.90 15.83 21.94
C LYS A 362 -22.97 16.73 20.68
N SER A 363 -22.00 17.61 20.48
CA SER A 363 -22.01 18.67 19.46
C SER A 363 -21.02 18.49 18.31
N ILE A 364 -20.10 17.52 18.41
CA ILE A 364 -19.12 17.17 17.38
C ILE A 364 -19.80 16.77 16.06
N LYS A 365 -19.32 17.33 14.95
CA LYS A 365 -19.50 16.80 13.60
C LYS A 365 -18.20 16.11 13.17
N TRP A 366 -18.31 14.92 12.60
CA TRP A 366 -17.15 14.07 12.38
C TRP A 366 -17.19 13.30 11.05
N PRO A 367 -16.16 13.46 10.20
CA PRO A 367 -15.40 14.70 10.00
C PRO A 367 -16.32 15.91 9.74
N PRO A 368 -15.86 17.17 9.78
CA PRO A 368 -16.75 18.34 9.67
C PRO A 368 -17.57 18.44 8.38
N HIS A 369 -17.08 17.83 7.30
CA HIS A 369 -17.66 17.88 5.95
C HIS A 369 -18.21 16.52 5.46
N SER A 370 -18.28 15.51 6.33
CA SER A 370 -18.75 14.17 5.96
C SER A 370 -19.46 13.46 7.11
N SER A 371 -20.12 12.33 6.82
CA SER A 371 -20.87 11.54 7.81
C SER A 371 -20.04 10.35 8.32
N GLY A 372 -18.88 10.63 8.88
CA GLY A 372 -18.04 9.61 9.52
C GLY A 372 -18.68 9.08 10.81
N LYS A 373 -18.31 7.85 11.18
CA LYS A 373 -18.84 7.19 12.37
C LYS A 373 -18.09 7.66 13.63
N VAL A 374 -18.83 8.08 14.66
CA VAL A 374 -18.31 8.22 16.02
C VAL A 374 -18.86 7.10 16.89
N THR A 375 -17.97 6.35 17.54
CA THR A 375 -18.30 5.30 18.52
C THR A 375 -17.91 5.79 19.91
N LEU A 376 -18.83 5.72 20.87
CA LEU A 376 -18.53 6.00 22.28
C LEU A 376 -18.63 4.68 23.06
N ARG A 377 -17.53 4.27 23.70
CA ARG A 377 -17.48 3.09 24.59
C ARG A 377 -17.29 3.61 26.02
N ARG A 378 -18.24 3.38 26.95
CA ARG A 378 -18.11 3.84 28.34
C ARG A 378 -17.95 2.66 29.29
N ARG A 379 -16.94 2.69 30.17
CA ARG A 379 -16.71 1.65 31.18
C ARG A 379 -17.80 1.66 32.25
N ILE A 380 -18.20 0.47 32.71
CA ILE A 380 -19.20 0.26 33.77
C ILE A 380 -18.53 -0.10 35.11
N GLN A 381 -17.43 -0.86 35.08
CA GLN A 381 -16.69 -1.27 36.29
C GLN A 381 -16.19 -0.03 37.06
N PRO A 382 -16.50 0.08 38.37
CA PRO A 382 -16.20 1.27 39.17
C PRO A 382 -14.83 1.24 39.86
N HIS A 383 -14.11 0.11 39.81
CA HIS A 383 -12.75 0.02 40.31
C HIS A 383 -11.74 0.54 39.28
N ASP A 384 -10.55 0.85 39.75
CA ASP A 384 -9.40 1.11 38.90
C ASP A 384 -8.96 -0.20 38.22
N MET A 385 -8.56 -0.12 36.96
CA MET A 385 -8.18 -1.29 36.16
C MET A 385 -6.75 -1.72 36.50
N ASN A 386 -6.48 -3.03 36.60
CA ASN A 386 -5.08 -3.48 36.67
C ASN A 386 -4.41 -3.44 35.28
N SER A 387 -3.08 -3.57 35.26
CA SER A 387 -2.29 -3.47 34.01
C SER A 387 -2.68 -4.50 32.93
N ALA A 388 -3.19 -5.68 33.32
CA ALA A 388 -3.66 -6.69 32.37
C ALA A 388 -5.03 -6.32 31.78
N GLU A 389 -5.98 -5.91 32.63
CA GLU A 389 -7.30 -5.43 32.21
C GLU A 389 -7.22 -4.21 31.29
N ALA A 390 -6.37 -3.23 31.62
CA ALA A 390 -6.17 -2.03 30.81
C ALA A 390 -5.60 -2.38 29.41
N SER A 391 -4.70 -3.37 29.36
CA SER A 391 -4.12 -3.88 28.12
C SER A 391 -5.16 -4.64 27.28
N LEU A 392 -5.94 -5.53 27.90
CA LEU A 392 -7.05 -6.24 27.24
C LEU A 392 -8.04 -5.25 26.62
N LYS A 393 -8.57 -4.30 27.42
CA LYS A 393 -9.50 -3.27 26.96
C LYS A 393 -8.95 -2.48 25.77
N THR A 394 -7.69 -2.06 25.83
CA THR A 394 -7.04 -1.31 24.74
C THR A 394 -6.98 -2.12 23.44
N VAL A 395 -6.71 -3.43 23.53
CA VAL A 395 -6.63 -4.31 22.34
C VAL A 395 -8.02 -4.70 21.82
N GLU A 396 -8.99 -4.93 22.70
CA GLU A 396 -10.41 -5.17 22.39
C GLU A 396 -11.17 -3.91 21.94
N ALA A 397 -10.55 -2.73 22.05
CA ALA A 397 -11.12 -1.47 21.59
C ALA A 397 -11.32 -1.46 20.06
N PHE A 398 -10.43 -2.12 19.32
CA PHE A 398 -10.43 -2.23 17.86
C PHE A 398 -10.06 -3.66 17.41
N TYR A 399 -10.81 -4.20 16.45
CA TYR A 399 -10.42 -5.41 15.71
C TYR A 399 -10.66 -5.18 14.21
N PRO A 400 -9.68 -5.43 13.33
CA PRO A 400 -9.78 -5.07 11.92
C PRO A 400 -10.79 -5.97 11.19
N ARG A 401 -11.68 -5.36 10.40
CA ARG A 401 -12.62 -6.09 9.53
C ARG A 401 -11.90 -6.81 8.39
N ASP A 402 -10.93 -6.15 7.77
CA ASP A 402 -9.95 -6.74 6.87
C ASP A 402 -8.55 -6.33 7.34
N PRO A 403 -7.73 -7.24 7.90
CA PRO A 403 -6.39 -6.91 8.40
C PRO A 403 -5.46 -6.31 7.33
N ALA A 404 -5.71 -6.57 6.04
CA ALA A 404 -4.90 -6.03 4.95
C ALA A 404 -5.09 -4.52 4.74
N VAL A 405 -6.27 -3.96 5.05
CA VAL A 405 -6.63 -2.55 4.74
C VAL A 405 -7.28 -1.76 5.89
N SER A 406 -7.81 -2.43 6.93
CA SER A 406 -8.37 -1.79 8.14
C SER A 406 -7.30 -1.63 9.21
N HIS A 407 -6.98 -0.40 9.62
CA HIS A 407 -5.85 -0.08 10.52
C HIS A 407 -6.30 0.85 11.64
N VAL A 408 -5.53 0.92 12.75
CA VAL A 408 -5.87 1.72 13.92
C VAL A 408 -4.82 2.78 14.21
N LEU A 409 -5.24 4.03 14.32
CA LEU A 409 -4.42 5.15 14.78
C LEU A 409 -4.69 5.35 16.28
N VAL A 410 -3.74 4.95 17.11
CA VAL A 410 -3.80 5.12 18.57
C VAL A 410 -3.33 6.53 18.91
N LEU A 411 -4.16 7.27 19.64
CA LEU A 411 -3.92 8.66 20.02
C LEU A 411 -4.10 8.85 21.53
N SER A 412 -3.12 9.50 22.16
CA SER A 412 -3.20 10.01 23.52
C SER A 412 -3.98 11.35 23.56
N PRO A 413 -4.81 11.61 24.59
CA PRO A 413 -5.46 12.92 24.77
C PRO A 413 -4.49 14.11 24.79
N GLN A 414 -3.25 13.89 25.22
CA GLN A 414 -2.22 14.93 25.30
C GLN A 414 -1.64 15.31 23.92
N THR A 415 -1.94 14.56 22.86
CA THR A 415 -1.44 14.82 21.51
C THR A 415 -2.17 15.98 20.83
N GLU A 416 -1.42 16.81 20.11
CA GLU A 416 -1.91 17.75 19.11
C GLU A 416 -1.30 17.40 17.74
N LEU A 417 -2.10 17.38 16.66
CA LEU A 417 -1.69 16.95 15.32
C LEU A 417 -1.68 18.10 14.30
N ALA A 418 -0.69 18.09 13.39
CA ALA A 418 -0.63 19.00 12.26
C ALA A 418 -1.70 18.65 11.20
N PRO A 419 -2.28 19.63 10.47
CA PRO A 419 -3.33 19.38 9.48
C PRO A 419 -2.96 18.36 8.38
N SER A 420 -1.68 18.26 8.02
CA SER A 420 -1.16 17.31 7.02
C SER A 420 -0.78 15.92 7.55
N PHE A 421 -1.07 15.59 8.83
CA PHE A 421 -0.68 14.28 9.40
C PHE A 421 -1.23 13.10 8.57
N TYR A 422 -2.46 13.22 8.06
CA TYR A 422 -3.12 12.16 7.31
C TYR A 422 -2.54 11.98 5.90
N HIS A 423 -2.08 13.06 5.26
CA HIS A 423 -1.29 12.98 4.02
C HIS A 423 -0.02 12.15 4.23
N TYR A 424 0.70 12.38 5.33
CA TYR A 424 1.90 11.61 5.66
C TYR A 424 1.60 10.12 5.95
N LEU A 425 0.53 9.83 6.70
CA LEU A 425 0.09 8.44 6.95
C LEU A 425 -0.25 7.74 5.63
N MET A 426 -1.13 8.32 4.81
CA MET A 426 -1.50 7.75 3.51
C MET A 426 -0.28 7.57 2.62
N TYR A 427 0.60 8.56 2.52
CA TYR A 427 1.78 8.47 1.67
C TYR A 427 2.73 7.32 2.10
N THR A 428 3.12 7.29 3.38
CA THR A 428 4.05 6.27 3.90
C THR A 428 3.46 4.87 3.88
N MET A 429 2.18 4.72 4.24
CA MET A 429 1.45 3.45 4.22
C MET A 429 1.28 2.90 2.81
N LEU A 430 0.81 3.71 1.85
CA LEU A 430 0.68 3.27 0.46
C LEU A 430 2.05 2.87 -0.11
N LYS A 431 3.11 3.63 0.19
CA LYS A 431 4.47 3.36 -0.29
C LYS A 431 5.12 2.13 0.32
N TYR A 432 4.97 1.88 1.63
CA TYR A 432 5.65 0.78 2.31
C TYR A 432 4.78 -0.49 2.41
N LYS A 433 3.48 -0.39 2.65
CA LYS A 433 2.59 -1.57 2.83
C LYS A 433 1.90 -2.04 1.56
N HIS A 434 1.35 -1.13 0.75
CA HIS A 434 0.51 -1.51 -0.40
C HIS A 434 1.26 -1.68 -1.73
N SER A 435 2.37 -0.94 -1.89
CA SER A 435 3.37 -1.09 -2.96
C SER A 435 3.79 -2.54 -3.21
N ARG A 436 4.19 -2.87 -4.45
CA ARG A 436 4.54 -4.24 -4.85
C ARG A 436 5.85 -4.76 -4.24
N THR A 437 6.75 -3.88 -3.81
CA THR A 437 8.06 -4.25 -3.20
C THR A 437 7.90 -4.60 -1.72
N LYS A 438 7.08 -5.63 -1.42
CA LYS A 438 6.57 -5.93 -0.06
C LYS A 438 7.57 -6.58 0.90
N GLN A 439 8.72 -7.06 0.42
CA GLN A 439 9.40 -8.17 1.09
C GLN A 439 9.95 -7.80 2.49
N LEU A 440 10.55 -6.63 2.66
CA LEU A 440 11.01 -6.16 3.98
C LEU A 440 9.93 -5.40 4.78
N SER A 441 8.93 -4.79 4.12
CA SER A 441 7.84 -4.13 4.84
C SER A 441 6.93 -5.07 5.64
N THR A 442 7.02 -6.38 5.39
CA THR A 442 6.34 -7.42 6.21
C THR A 442 6.65 -7.38 7.71
N LYS A 443 7.76 -6.74 8.12
CA LYS A 443 8.17 -6.57 9.53
C LYS A 443 7.81 -5.22 10.14
N LEU A 444 7.25 -4.31 9.35
CA LEU A 444 6.79 -3.01 9.83
C LEU A 444 5.49 -3.21 10.64
N ILE A 445 5.49 -2.84 11.92
CA ILE A 445 4.30 -2.93 12.79
C ILE A 445 3.33 -1.75 12.57
N GLY A 446 3.88 -0.60 12.18
CA GLY A 446 3.16 0.66 12.14
C GLY A 446 4.04 1.86 11.82
N ILE A 447 3.45 3.05 11.91
CA ILE A 447 4.04 4.36 11.59
C ILE A 447 3.76 5.33 12.75
N SER A 448 4.80 5.87 13.36
CA SER A 448 4.71 6.96 14.33
C SER A 448 4.54 8.31 13.63
N LEU A 449 3.72 9.20 14.23
CA LEU A 449 3.62 10.62 13.87
C LEU A 449 4.50 11.49 14.76
N GLU A 450 4.73 11.05 15.99
CA GLU A 450 5.60 11.71 16.96
C GLU A 450 7.06 11.29 16.77
N LEU A 451 7.97 12.22 17.06
CA LEU A 451 9.36 11.93 17.40
C LEU A 451 9.55 12.14 18.92
N PRO A 452 9.61 11.06 19.72
CA PRO A 452 9.83 11.15 21.16
C PRO A 452 11.08 11.95 21.52
N SER A 453 11.08 12.57 22.71
CA SER A 453 12.26 13.29 23.25
C SER A 453 13.04 12.50 24.29
N SER A 454 12.51 11.36 24.74
CA SER A 454 13.18 10.43 25.65
C SER A 454 12.97 9.00 25.18
N HIS A 455 13.80 8.08 25.65
CA HIS A 455 13.50 6.66 25.54
C HIS A 455 12.20 6.33 26.29
N VAL A 456 11.51 5.30 25.81
CA VAL A 456 10.27 4.79 26.45
C VAL A 456 10.59 3.92 27.67
N THR A 457 11.84 3.43 27.77
CA THR A 457 12.31 2.51 28.81
C THR A 457 12.84 3.21 30.05
N ASP A 458 14.07 3.73 29.99
CA ASP A 458 14.76 4.39 31.11
C ASP A 458 14.33 5.85 31.32
N GLY A 459 13.74 6.48 30.29
CA GLY A 459 13.34 7.88 30.31
C GLY A 459 14.49 8.86 30.05
N GLU A 460 15.68 8.37 29.68
CA GLU A 460 16.81 9.20 29.30
C GLU A 460 16.54 9.97 27.99
N PRO A 461 17.19 11.12 27.75
CA PRO A 461 17.01 11.90 26.53
C PRO A 461 17.34 11.09 25.26
N PHE A 462 16.46 11.14 24.27
CA PHE A 462 16.64 10.43 22.99
C PHE A 462 17.17 11.37 21.92
N GLU A 463 18.33 11.02 21.35
CA GLU A 463 18.86 11.65 20.14
C GLU A 463 18.55 10.77 18.92
N PRO A 464 17.78 11.27 17.92
CA PRO A 464 17.45 10.49 16.74
C PRO A 464 18.69 10.28 15.86
N PRO A 465 18.77 9.15 15.14
CA PRO A 465 19.92 8.84 14.30
C PRO A 465 20.04 9.84 13.15
N GLU A 466 21.27 10.29 12.88
CA GLU A 466 21.57 11.03 11.66
C GLU A 466 21.23 10.17 10.43
N ALA A 467 20.63 10.80 9.42
CA ALA A 467 20.36 10.14 8.15
C ALA A 467 21.68 9.89 7.42
N ASP A 468 21.98 8.62 7.09
CA ASP A 468 23.19 8.24 6.36
C ASP A 468 23.16 8.84 4.94
N SER A 469 23.73 10.05 4.79
CA SER A 469 23.64 10.92 3.61
C SER A 469 24.32 10.40 2.34
N ASN A 470 24.89 9.19 2.39
CA ASN A 470 25.80 8.66 1.39
C ASN A 470 25.18 7.71 0.35
N HIS A 471 23.89 7.35 0.46
CA HIS A 471 23.38 6.13 -0.21
C HIS A 471 22.26 6.25 -1.26
N ASP A 472 21.63 7.40 -1.51
CA ASP A 472 20.60 7.48 -2.57
C ASP A 472 20.47 8.87 -3.26
N SER A 473 21.35 9.83 -2.97
CA SER A 473 21.34 11.15 -3.62
C SER A 473 22.01 11.08 -5.00
N SER A 474 21.22 10.81 -6.04
CA SER A 474 21.62 11.16 -7.41
C SER A 474 21.80 12.68 -7.50
N PRO A 475 22.79 13.21 -8.25
CA PRO A 475 23.06 14.64 -8.28
C PRO A 475 21.88 15.41 -8.88
N GLY A 476 21.05 15.99 -8.01
CA GLY A 476 19.84 16.74 -8.36
C GLY A 476 18.63 16.50 -7.43
N ASP A 477 18.55 15.35 -6.73
CA ASP A 477 17.32 14.89 -6.07
C ASP A 477 17.05 15.44 -4.64
N GLY A 478 17.91 16.33 -4.12
CA GLY A 478 17.74 16.93 -2.78
C GLY A 478 18.15 16.04 -1.59
N GLU A 479 17.91 16.53 -0.36
CA GLU A 479 18.14 15.76 0.88
C GLU A 479 17.02 14.73 1.06
N SER A 480 17.34 13.44 1.20
CA SER A 480 16.32 12.39 1.41
C SER A 480 15.49 12.67 2.67
N LEU A 481 14.19 12.36 2.64
CA LEU A 481 13.33 12.53 3.81
C LEU A 481 13.86 11.70 5.00
N PRO A 482 14.25 12.33 6.12
CA PRO A 482 14.97 11.63 7.18
C PRO A 482 13.98 10.87 8.07
N LEU A 483 14.08 9.55 8.01
CA LEU A 483 13.24 8.55 8.70
C LEU A 483 14.14 7.47 9.32
N PHE A 484 13.63 6.73 10.29
CA PHE A 484 14.31 5.56 10.88
C PHE A 484 13.31 4.49 11.32
N LEU A 485 13.83 3.29 11.60
CA LEU A 485 13.09 2.16 12.12
C LEU A 485 13.50 1.93 13.59
N TRP A 486 12.54 1.68 14.47
CA TRP A 486 12.82 1.47 15.90
C TRP A 486 12.02 0.29 16.44
N GLN A 487 12.64 -0.53 17.29
CA GLN A 487 11.98 -1.60 18.05
C GLN A 487 11.30 -1.10 19.35
N ALA A 488 10.87 0.16 19.39
CA ALA A 488 10.01 0.70 20.45
C ALA A 488 8.57 0.89 19.90
N PRO A 489 7.53 0.65 20.71
CA PRO A 489 6.16 1.07 20.39
C PRO A 489 5.94 2.56 20.69
N ASN A 490 4.80 3.10 20.25
CA ASN A 490 4.32 4.44 20.62
C ASN A 490 2.81 4.41 20.90
N SER A 491 2.39 4.98 22.04
CA SER A 491 0.98 5.11 22.48
C SER A 491 0.42 6.53 22.33
N ASN A 492 1.27 7.53 22.10
CA ASN A 492 0.86 8.92 21.95
C ASN A 492 0.24 9.20 20.58
N ALA A 493 0.94 8.83 19.50
CA ALA A 493 0.51 9.12 18.14
C ALA A 493 1.10 8.15 17.12
N ALA A 494 0.49 6.96 16.97
CA ALA A 494 0.97 5.95 16.02
C ALA A 494 -0.14 5.12 15.36
N LEU A 495 0.02 4.90 14.06
CA LEU A 495 -0.78 4.00 13.26
C LEU A 495 -0.22 2.58 13.38
N TYR A 496 -1.02 1.63 13.88
CA TYR A 496 -0.72 0.20 13.87
C TYR A 496 -1.46 -0.49 12.72
N PHE A 497 -0.77 -1.37 12.01
CA PHE A 497 -1.35 -2.09 10.89
C PHE A 497 -2.26 -3.24 11.35
N GLY A 498 -3.39 -3.41 10.67
CA GLY A 498 -4.43 -4.39 11.04
C GLY A 498 -3.95 -5.83 11.14
N ASP A 499 -3.15 -6.31 10.18
CA ASP A 499 -2.53 -7.64 10.21
C ASP A 499 -1.67 -7.84 11.46
N LYS A 500 -0.97 -6.80 11.89
CA LYS A 500 -0.11 -6.82 13.08
C LYS A 500 -0.89 -6.64 14.38
N TRP A 501 -2.00 -5.90 14.36
CA TRP A 501 -2.91 -5.77 15.49
C TRP A 501 -3.67 -7.07 15.77
N ALA A 502 -4.13 -7.77 14.72
CA ALA A 502 -4.74 -9.08 14.85
C ALA A 502 -3.73 -10.13 15.37
N GLU A 503 -2.49 -10.10 14.88
CA GLU A 503 -1.38 -10.93 15.40
C GLU A 503 -1.01 -10.59 16.84
N PHE A 504 -1.08 -9.31 17.24
CA PHE A 504 -0.87 -8.86 18.61
C PHE A 504 -2.00 -9.31 19.55
N HIS A 505 -3.26 -9.26 19.09
CA HIS A 505 -4.41 -9.80 19.83
C HIS A 505 -4.25 -11.31 20.09
N GLU A 506 -3.82 -12.09 19.10
CA GLU A 506 -3.51 -13.52 19.29
C GLU A 506 -2.34 -13.72 20.28
N PHE A 507 -1.27 -12.93 20.14
CA PHE A 507 -0.13 -12.95 21.06
C PHE A 507 -0.56 -12.66 22.50
N LEU A 508 -1.39 -11.64 22.73
CA LEU A 508 -1.83 -11.22 24.06
C LEU A 508 -2.76 -12.26 24.69
N SER A 509 -3.66 -12.87 23.90
CA SER A 509 -4.50 -14.00 24.36
C SER A 509 -3.65 -15.16 24.87
N ASN A 510 -2.67 -15.61 24.07
CA ASN A 510 -1.76 -16.69 24.47
C ASN A 510 -0.90 -16.30 25.69
N ARG A 511 -0.48 -15.04 25.79
CA ARG A 511 0.32 -14.48 26.89
C ARG A 511 -0.42 -14.49 28.22
N PHE A 512 -1.74 -14.30 28.21
CA PHE A 512 -2.56 -14.40 29.43
C PHE A 512 -2.89 -15.85 29.80
N ILE A 513 -3.15 -16.74 28.84
CA ILE A 513 -3.34 -18.18 29.11
C ILE A 513 -2.12 -18.77 29.86
N VAL A 514 -0.90 -18.47 29.40
CA VAL A 514 0.31 -18.92 30.11
C VAL A 514 0.42 -18.31 31.52
N GLN A 515 0.05 -17.03 31.68
CA GLN A 515 0.10 -16.34 32.96
C GLN A 515 -0.90 -16.91 33.98
N GLU A 516 -2.09 -17.34 33.55
CA GLU A 516 -3.05 -18.06 34.40
C GLU A 516 -2.50 -19.44 34.82
N VAL A 517 -1.91 -20.20 33.88
CA VAL A 517 -1.39 -21.55 34.12
C VAL A 517 -0.15 -21.56 35.02
N MET A 518 0.78 -20.62 34.83
CA MET A 518 2.01 -20.52 35.64
C MET A 518 1.81 -19.72 36.94
N GLY A 519 0.73 -18.95 37.05
CA GLY A 519 0.48 -18.02 38.15
C GLY A 519 1.46 -16.84 38.18
N GLN A 520 1.38 -16.01 39.23
CA GLN A 520 2.26 -14.84 39.45
C GLN A 520 3.71 -15.22 39.87
N GLN A 521 4.27 -16.32 39.38
CA GLN A 521 5.52 -16.90 39.87
C GLN A 521 6.80 -16.16 39.42
N SER A 522 6.71 -15.16 38.56
CA SER A 522 7.83 -14.27 38.25
C SER A 522 7.41 -12.79 38.34
N PRO A 523 8.22 -11.92 38.96
CA PRO A 523 8.05 -10.49 38.80
C PRO A 523 8.18 -10.13 37.31
N GLN A 524 7.17 -9.42 36.78
CA GLN A 524 7.32 -8.72 35.51
C GLN A 524 8.39 -7.64 35.70
N GLU A 525 9.51 -7.80 35.00
CA GLU A 525 10.51 -6.76 34.86
C GLU A 525 9.92 -5.68 33.94
N LYS A 526 9.27 -4.67 34.54
CA LYS A 526 8.72 -3.52 33.81
C LYS A 526 9.88 -2.77 33.15
N LEU A 527 9.99 -2.85 31.82
CA LEU A 527 10.98 -2.13 31.03
C LEU A 527 10.46 -0.76 30.63
N ILE A 528 9.15 -0.62 30.40
CA ILE A 528 8.48 0.62 30.03
C ILE A 528 8.18 1.47 31.27
N SER A 529 8.44 2.77 31.18
CA SER A 529 8.09 3.72 32.24
C SER A 529 6.58 3.76 32.48
N LYS A 530 6.14 3.79 33.75
CA LYS A 530 4.72 3.93 34.18
C LYS A 530 4.04 5.23 33.67
N LYS A 531 4.80 6.13 33.02
CA LYS A 531 4.29 7.27 32.26
C LYS A 531 3.48 6.87 31.02
N TYR A 532 3.63 5.63 30.52
CA TYR A 532 2.94 5.13 29.35
C TYR A 532 1.97 4.00 29.72
N PRO A 533 0.84 3.83 29.00
CA PRO A 533 -0.13 2.78 29.31
C PRO A 533 0.47 1.37 29.26
N ALA A 534 0.01 0.47 30.13
CA ALA A 534 0.59 -0.87 30.33
C ALA A 534 0.65 -1.74 29.06
N VAL A 535 -0.24 -1.50 28.09
CA VAL A 535 -0.23 -2.19 26.79
C VAL A 535 1.11 -2.05 26.05
N MET A 536 1.87 -0.99 26.34
CA MET A 536 3.19 -0.72 25.75
C MET A 536 4.23 -1.77 26.13
N GLU A 537 4.15 -2.36 27.33
CA GLU A 537 5.04 -3.45 27.75
C GLU A 537 4.78 -4.71 26.92
N TYR A 538 3.51 -5.10 26.77
CA TYR A 538 3.12 -6.24 25.93
C TYR A 538 3.41 -6.00 24.44
N LEU A 539 3.23 -4.76 23.95
CA LEU A 539 3.66 -4.37 22.60
C LEU A 539 5.17 -4.49 22.42
N LEU A 540 5.96 -4.11 23.43
CA LEU A 540 7.42 -4.27 23.40
C LEU A 540 7.82 -5.76 23.40
N GLU A 541 7.22 -6.59 24.26
CA GLU A 541 7.38 -8.05 24.25
C GLU A 541 7.10 -8.63 22.84
N PHE A 542 5.98 -8.23 22.23
CA PHE A 542 5.56 -8.66 20.89
C PHE A 542 6.53 -8.21 19.78
N ILE A 543 6.88 -6.92 19.76
CA ILE A 543 7.82 -6.32 18.80
C ILE A 543 9.17 -7.05 18.84
N ARG A 544 9.71 -7.29 20.04
CA ARG A 544 10.98 -8.01 20.22
C ARG A 544 10.86 -9.49 19.83
N GLY A 545 9.80 -10.18 20.25
CA GLY A 545 9.59 -11.62 19.99
C GLY A 545 9.31 -11.98 18.53
N ARG A 546 8.68 -11.09 17.76
CA ARG A 546 8.46 -11.24 16.31
C ARG A 546 9.55 -10.58 15.46
N GLY A 547 10.38 -9.74 16.08
CA GLY A 547 11.42 -8.96 15.39
C GLY A 547 10.85 -7.82 14.54
N TYR A 548 9.73 -7.26 14.95
CA TYR A 548 9.12 -6.11 14.28
C TYR A 548 9.81 -4.80 14.65
N TYR A 549 9.42 -3.74 13.93
CA TYR A 549 9.85 -2.36 14.15
C TYR A 549 8.77 -1.39 13.66
N MET A 550 8.77 -0.17 14.18
CA MET A 550 7.90 0.93 13.76
C MET A 550 8.72 1.99 13.00
N LEU A 551 8.09 2.65 12.01
CA LEU A 551 8.70 3.77 11.28
C LEU A 551 8.54 5.07 12.09
N TYR A 552 9.62 5.82 12.28
CA TYR A 552 9.62 7.11 12.97
C TYR A 552 10.17 8.25 12.10
N PRO A 553 9.63 9.47 12.23
CA PRO A 553 10.11 10.66 11.53
C PRO A 553 11.28 11.34 12.27
N THR A 554 12.38 11.64 11.57
CA THR A 554 13.50 12.42 12.15
C THR A 554 13.39 13.92 11.86
N PHE A 555 12.69 14.33 10.80
CA PHE A 555 12.57 15.76 10.43
C PHE A 555 12.11 16.71 11.55
N PRO A 556 11.26 16.33 12.55
CA PRO A 556 10.91 17.22 13.66
C PRO A 556 12.10 17.58 14.57
N ALA A 557 13.22 16.84 14.52
CA ALA A 557 14.45 17.16 15.24
C ALA A 557 15.06 18.50 14.80
N LYS A 558 14.88 18.87 13.53
CA LYS A 558 15.30 20.18 12.98
C LYS A 558 14.29 21.30 13.29
N GLY A 559 13.33 21.09 14.19
CA GLY A 559 12.33 22.08 14.61
C GLY A 559 11.33 22.50 13.51
N SER A 560 11.18 21.71 12.45
CA SER A 560 10.33 22.02 11.30
C SER A 560 9.48 20.82 10.88
N PHE A 561 8.31 21.10 10.29
CA PHE A 561 7.35 20.11 9.78
C PHE A 561 6.84 19.06 10.78
N THR A 562 6.95 19.31 12.09
CA THR A 562 6.40 18.48 13.17
C THR A 562 4.96 18.05 12.88
N LEU A 563 4.70 16.73 12.84
CA LEU A 563 3.36 16.17 12.58
C LEU A 563 2.52 15.97 13.84
N ALA A 564 3.16 15.65 14.96
CA ALA A 564 2.55 15.50 16.27
C ALA A 564 3.44 16.13 17.35
N THR A 565 2.82 16.81 18.30
CA THR A 565 3.45 17.20 19.58
C THR A 565 2.62 16.62 20.71
N VAL A 566 3.26 16.34 21.85
CA VAL A 566 2.60 15.80 23.03
C VAL A 566 2.80 16.77 24.17
N HIS A 567 1.69 17.19 24.74
CA HIS A 567 1.65 18.23 25.75
C HIS A 567 1.79 17.69 27.18
N ASN A 568 2.39 18.50 28.04
CA ASN A 568 2.65 18.11 29.43
C ASN A 568 1.55 18.57 30.41
N GLU A 569 0.74 19.58 30.08
CA GLU A 569 -0.34 20.04 30.96
C GLU A 569 -1.54 19.09 30.97
N LEU A 570 -2.24 19.03 32.11
CA LEU A 570 -3.40 18.15 32.33
C LEU A 570 -3.09 16.66 32.02
N TYR A 571 -1.82 16.29 32.08
CA TYR A 571 -1.40 14.89 32.02
C TYR A 571 -1.89 14.15 33.28
N HIS A 572 -2.34 12.91 33.07
CA HIS A 572 -2.76 12.01 34.12
C HIS A 572 -1.96 10.72 33.95
N VAL A 573 -1.42 10.19 35.05
CA VAL A 573 -0.80 8.86 35.05
C VAL A 573 -1.86 7.83 34.64
N PRO A 574 -1.53 6.82 33.80
CA PRO A 574 -2.45 5.75 33.47
C PRO A 574 -3.06 5.12 34.73
N GLU A 575 -4.37 4.90 34.68
CA GLU A 575 -5.20 4.47 35.82
C GLU A 575 -4.63 3.20 36.49
N GLU A 576 -4.06 2.32 35.67
CA GLU A 576 -3.47 1.04 36.08
C GLU A 576 -2.18 1.11 36.90
N PHE A 577 -1.72 2.32 37.22
CA PHE A 577 -0.59 2.57 38.13
C PHE A 577 -0.95 3.43 39.35
N LEU A 578 -2.22 3.82 39.53
CA LEU A 578 -2.66 4.66 40.66
C LEU A 578 -2.57 3.94 42.02
N GLU A 579 -2.67 2.60 42.07
CA GLU A 579 -2.44 1.83 43.31
C GLU A 579 -0.94 1.73 43.65
N ASP A 580 -0.10 1.71 42.63
CA ASP A 580 1.37 1.57 42.67
C ASP A 580 2.03 2.88 43.13
N ASP A 581 1.50 4.01 42.66
CA ASP A 581 1.91 5.38 42.96
C ASP A 581 0.64 6.19 43.32
N PRO A 582 0.11 6.08 44.56
CA PRO A 582 -1.07 6.82 44.96
C PRO A 582 -0.83 8.30 44.71
N PRO A 583 -1.75 9.02 44.02
CA PRO A 583 -1.55 10.41 43.73
C PRO A 583 -1.33 11.12 45.05
N GLN A 584 -0.13 11.69 45.23
CA GLN A 584 0.10 12.69 46.26
C GLN A 584 -0.68 13.93 45.87
N VAL A 585 -2.00 13.88 46.09
CA VAL A 585 -2.84 15.01 46.44
C VAL A 585 -2.39 15.46 47.84
N THR A 586 -1.13 15.89 47.88
CA THR A 586 -0.82 17.15 48.51
C THR A 586 -1.71 18.14 47.76
N GLU A 587 -2.90 18.41 48.31
CA GLU A 587 -3.38 19.78 48.29
C GLU A 587 -2.14 20.63 48.59
N PRO A 588 -1.78 21.62 47.78
CA PRO A 588 -0.58 22.40 48.03
C PRO A 588 -0.76 23.03 49.41
N SER A 589 -0.13 22.40 50.42
CA SER A 589 -0.19 22.86 51.79
C SER A 589 0.37 24.25 51.71
N PRO A 590 -0.44 25.30 51.99
CA PRO A 590 -0.17 26.64 51.50
C PRO A 590 1.24 26.99 51.95
N GLU A 591 2.16 27.06 50.98
CA GLU A 591 3.60 27.09 51.29
C GLU A 591 3.75 28.19 52.31
N THR A 592 4.18 27.84 53.52
CA THR A 592 4.13 28.79 54.63
C THR A 592 5.10 29.89 54.25
N ILE A 593 4.57 31.04 53.83
CA ILE A 593 5.33 32.12 53.18
C ILE A 593 6.25 32.72 54.25
N THR A 594 7.39 32.08 54.38
CA THR A 594 8.42 32.34 55.39
C THR A 594 9.29 33.51 54.94
N ASP A 595 9.31 33.81 53.64
CA ASP A 595 9.91 35.00 53.05
C ASP A 595 9.08 35.48 51.84
N PRO A 596 8.41 36.63 51.91
CA PRO A 596 7.63 37.20 50.80
C PRO A 596 8.50 37.78 49.66
N SER A 597 9.84 37.78 49.80
CA SER A 597 10.76 38.21 48.75
C SER A 597 11.24 37.06 47.84
N LYS A 598 10.97 35.79 48.23
CA LYS A 598 11.36 34.62 47.45
C LYS A 598 10.37 34.43 46.27
N PRO A 599 10.84 34.31 45.02
CA PRO A 599 9.95 34.03 43.90
C PRO A 599 9.30 32.67 44.05
N LEU A 600 7.97 32.62 43.87
CA LEU A 600 7.19 31.38 43.82
C LEU A 600 7.53 30.64 42.51
N THR A 601 8.55 29.78 42.56
CA THR A 601 8.81 28.80 41.51
C THR A 601 7.77 27.69 41.61
N PRO A 602 6.97 27.41 40.55
CA PRO A 602 6.14 26.22 40.54
C PRO A 602 7.01 24.97 40.70
N GLY A 603 6.55 24.02 41.52
CA GLY A 603 7.19 22.70 41.61
C GLY A 603 7.21 21.98 40.25
N PRO A 604 8.06 20.94 40.08
CA PRO A 604 8.13 20.20 38.84
C PRO A 604 6.76 19.63 38.48
N ALA A 605 6.19 20.08 37.36
CA ALA A 605 4.89 19.61 36.90
C ALA A 605 4.95 18.09 36.62
N GLN A 606 4.00 17.34 37.17
CA GLN A 606 3.80 15.93 36.82
C GLN A 606 3.27 15.84 35.38
N GLY A 607 4.20 15.73 34.44
CA GLY A 607 3.94 15.53 33.02
C GLY A 607 4.76 14.37 32.46
N LEU A 608 4.56 14.06 31.18
CA LEU A 608 5.36 13.06 30.47
C LEU A 608 6.86 13.45 30.44
N GLY A 609 7.17 14.74 30.45
CA GLY A 609 8.53 15.27 30.30
C GLY A 609 8.92 15.39 28.82
N VAL A 610 7.94 15.55 27.93
CA VAL A 610 8.16 15.65 26.49
C VAL A 610 8.58 17.07 26.12
N VAL A 611 9.58 17.19 25.25
CA VAL A 611 9.96 18.48 24.67
C VAL A 611 8.96 18.84 23.56
N GLU A 612 8.02 19.73 23.89
CA GLU A 612 7.01 20.23 22.97
C GLU A 612 7.63 20.95 21.76
N LYS A 613 7.16 20.61 20.56
CA LYS A 613 7.69 21.10 19.28
C LYS A 613 6.59 21.86 18.54
N PRO A 614 6.88 23.01 17.90
CA PRO A 614 5.88 23.75 17.15
C PRO A 614 5.36 22.89 15.98
N LEU A 615 4.04 22.75 15.90
CA LEU A 615 3.37 21.98 14.83
C LEU A 615 3.50 22.64 13.47
N SER A 616 3.56 21.80 12.43
CA SER A 616 3.41 22.25 11.05
C SER A 616 2.01 22.84 10.84
N ARG A 617 1.95 24.00 10.18
CA ARG A 617 0.69 24.63 9.73
C ARG A 617 0.34 24.31 8.28
N ALA A 618 1.14 23.48 7.60
CA ALA A 618 0.87 23.07 6.23
C ALA A 618 -0.34 22.12 6.18
N SER A 619 -1.30 22.39 5.30
CA SER A 619 -2.45 21.52 5.05
C SER A 619 -2.08 20.22 4.34
N THR A 620 -0.98 20.23 3.58
CA THR A 620 -0.52 19.10 2.77
C THR A 620 0.91 18.71 3.16
N VAL A 621 1.36 17.54 2.70
CA VAL A 621 2.76 17.10 2.88
C VAL A 621 3.72 17.77 1.87
N MET A 622 3.22 18.57 0.91
CA MET A 622 4.04 19.15 -0.15
C MET A 622 5.19 20.04 0.34
N PRO A 623 4.99 20.98 1.29
CA PRO A 623 6.10 21.82 1.78
C PRO A 623 7.22 21.02 2.48
N LEU A 624 6.92 19.84 3.03
CA LEU A 624 7.92 18.92 3.56
C LEU A 624 8.73 18.30 2.40
N LEU A 625 8.03 17.81 1.36
CA LEU A 625 8.66 17.16 0.21
C LEU A 625 9.37 18.12 -0.76
N GLU A 626 9.05 19.42 -0.71
CA GLU A 626 9.80 20.49 -1.38
C GLU A 626 11.10 20.84 -0.65
N ARG A 627 11.13 20.68 0.68
CA ARG A 627 12.33 20.91 1.49
C ARG A 627 13.33 19.76 1.42
N PHE A 628 12.80 18.54 1.31
CA PHE A 628 13.52 17.28 1.16
C PHE A 628 13.38 16.78 -0.29
N SER A 629 13.65 15.51 -0.55
CA SER A 629 13.37 14.89 -1.84
C SER A 629 11.87 14.58 -2.00
N PHE A 630 11.35 14.72 -3.23
CA PHE A 630 10.03 14.24 -3.61
C PHE A 630 10.02 12.70 -3.75
N LYS A 631 10.58 11.95 -2.78
CA LYS A 631 10.65 10.48 -2.78
C LYS A 631 10.93 9.96 -1.37
N LEU A 632 10.06 9.09 -0.85
CA LEU A 632 10.37 8.30 0.35
C LEU A 632 11.59 7.37 0.12
N PRO A 633 12.56 7.32 1.06
CA PRO A 633 13.70 6.39 0.99
C PRO A 633 13.25 4.92 0.97
N SER A 634 14.09 4.02 0.44
CA SER A 634 13.85 2.58 0.59
C SER A 634 13.92 2.19 2.06
N ILE A 635 13.01 1.33 2.51
CA ILE A 635 12.97 0.83 3.89
C ILE A 635 14.27 0.11 4.28
N ASP A 636 14.95 -0.49 3.29
CA ASP A 636 16.20 -1.26 3.44
C ASP A 636 17.42 -0.40 3.78
N TYR A 637 17.34 0.92 3.54
CA TYR A 637 18.41 1.89 3.81
C TYR A 637 18.13 2.75 5.05
N LEU A 638 17.03 2.50 5.76
CA LEU A 638 16.71 3.23 6.99
C LEU A 638 17.57 2.72 8.15
N PRO A 639 18.11 3.61 9.01
CA PRO A 639 18.73 3.19 10.27
C PRO A 639 17.73 2.39 11.11
N LEU A 640 18.14 1.22 11.60
CA LEU A 640 17.37 0.41 12.53
C LEU A 640 17.93 0.57 13.95
N LEU A 641 17.07 0.86 14.91
CA LEU A 641 17.40 0.98 16.32
C LEU A 641 16.84 -0.18 17.16
N SER A 642 17.59 -0.64 18.14
CA SER A 642 17.15 -1.56 19.19
C SER A 642 16.06 -0.92 20.05
N TYR A 643 15.41 -1.72 20.90
CA TYR A 643 14.45 -1.18 21.89
C TYR A 643 15.05 -0.15 22.87
N THR A 644 16.39 -0.17 23.05
CA THR A 644 17.15 0.80 23.86
C THR A 644 17.59 2.04 23.07
N GLY A 645 17.29 2.14 21.78
CA GLY A 645 17.67 3.29 20.93
C GLY A 645 19.02 3.14 20.22
N GLU A 646 19.75 2.04 20.42
CA GLU A 646 21.08 1.82 19.82
C GLU A 646 20.99 1.37 18.36
N LYS A 647 21.86 1.90 17.47
CA LYS A 647 21.90 1.52 16.04
C LYS A 647 22.30 0.05 15.85
N LEU A 648 21.39 -0.75 15.31
CA LEU A 648 21.59 -2.18 15.05
C LEU A 648 22.16 -2.44 13.64
N SER A 649 23.11 -3.36 13.56
CA SER A 649 23.47 -4.02 12.29
C SER A 649 22.54 -5.20 12.02
N GLY A 650 22.38 -5.60 10.76
CA GLY A 650 21.51 -6.74 10.38
C GLY A 650 21.84 -8.05 11.10
N TYR A 651 23.12 -8.30 11.37
CA TYR A 651 23.57 -9.47 12.14
C TYR A 651 23.26 -9.35 13.65
N ALA A 652 23.45 -8.18 14.24
CA ALA A 652 23.10 -7.94 15.64
C ALA A 652 21.58 -8.06 15.86
N TYR A 653 20.79 -7.53 14.93
CA TYR A 653 19.34 -7.67 14.91
C TYR A 653 18.88 -9.13 14.81
N SER A 654 19.44 -9.93 13.87
CA SER A 654 19.04 -11.34 13.75
C SER A 654 19.42 -12.15 14.99
N ARG A 655 20.63 -11.94 15.53
CA ARG A 655 21.09 -12.66 16.72
C ARG A 655 20.28 -12.29 17.96
N GLY A 656 20.03 -10.99 18.18
CA GLY A 656 19.23 -10.51 19.32
C GLY A 656 17.76 -10.94 19.26
N LEU A 657 17.20 -11.12 18.06
CA LEU A 657 15.87 -11.71 17.87
C LEU A 657 15.83 -13.17 18.34
N ASP A 658 16.80 -13.99 17.90
CA ASP A 658 16.85 -15.40 18.29
C ASP A 658 17.15 -15.57 19.80
N GLU A 659 18.10 -14.79 20.34
CA GLU A 659 18.40 -14.74 21.78
C GLU A 659 17.16 -14.35 22.62
N TYR A 660 16.42 -13.32 22.22
CA TYR A 660 15.20 -12.89 22.93
C TYR A 660 14.05 -13.90 22.79
N ARG A 661 13.93 -14.59 21.66
CA ARG A 661 12.91 -15.62 21.45
C ARG A 661 13.08 -16.80 22.39
N GLU A 662 14.31 -17.31 22.55
CA GLU A 662 14.57 -18.39 23.49
C GLU A 662 14.33 -17.95 24.94
N TRP A 663 14.80 -16.74 25.31
CA TRP A 663 14.51 -16.16 26.62
C TRP A 663 13.00 -16.01 26.89
N PHE A 664 12.23 -15.51 25.93
CA PHE A 664 10.79 -15.34 26.03
C PHE A 664 10.08 -16.68 26.17
N ARG A 665 10.43 -17.67 25.35
CA ARG A 665 9.83 -19.02 25.37
C ARG A 665 9.92 -19.67 26.75
N THR A 666 11.08 -19.56 27.39
CA THR A 666 11.32 -20.11 28.74
C THR A 666 10.66 -19.29 29.85
N ARG A 667 10.62 -17.94 29.76
CA ARG A 667 10.10 -17.09 30.85
C ARG A 667 8.59 -16.79 30.78
N TYR A 668 8.06 -16.55 29.58
CA TYR A 668 6.68 -16.11 29.33
C TYR A 668 5.93 -17.00 28.32
N GLY A 669 6.63 -17.88 27.60
CA GLY A 669 6.05 -18.79 26.61
C GLY A 669 5.50 -20.11 27.17
N GLY A 670 5.82 -20.46 28.42
CA GLY A 670 5.40 -21.72 29.05
C GLY A 670 6.14 -22.96 28.55
N CYS A 671 7.27 -22.79 27.85
CA CYS A 671 8.04 -23.90 27.28
C CYS A 671 8.95 -24.57 28.33
N SER A 672 8.97 -25.90 28.37
CA SER A 672 9.91 -26.70 29.15
C SER A 672 11.13 -27.16 28.32
N ASP A 673 12.23 -27.54 29.00
CA ASP A 673 13.48 -27.97 28.35
C ASP A 673 13.30 -29.13 27.33
N GLU A 674 12.35 -30.05 27.57
CA GLU A 674 12.05 -31.13 26.62
C GLU A 674 11.31 -30.62 25.37
N SER A 675 10.42 -29.63 25.53
CA SER A 675 9.61 -29.05 24.44
C SER A 675 10.41 -28.21 23.44
N LEU A 676 11.58 -27.70 23.86
CA LEU A 676 12.53 -26.99 23.00
C LEU A 676 13.13 -27.88 21.89
N SER A 677 13.06 -29.21 22.05
CA SER A 677 13.61 -30.16 21.08
C SER A 677 12.63 -30.64 19.99
N SER A 678 11.30 -30.54 20.24
CA SER A 678 10.29 -31.29 19.48
C SER A 678 9.41 -30.45 18.56
N GLN A 679 9.31 -29.13 18.77
CA GLN A 679 8.61 -28.23 17.84
C GLN A 679 9.55 -27.67 16.76
N THR A 680 9.88 -28.50 15.77
CA THR A 680 10.45 -28.06 14.47
C THR A 680 9.41 -27.36 13.58
N GLY A 681 8.45 -26.65 14.19
CA GLY A 681 7.42 -25.83 13.56
C GLY A 681 7.72 -24.34 13.70
N SER A 682 8.54 -23.82 12.79
CA SER A 682 8.73 -22.40 12.44
C SER A 682 8.20 -21.32 13.42
N GLY A 683 8.99 -20.94 14.42
CA GLY A 683 8.97 -19.57 14.98
C GLY A 683 7.90 -19.19 16.01
N GLY A 684 7.22 -20.14 16.65
CA GLY A 684 6.25 -19.88 17.72
C GLY A 684 6.87 -19.35 19.03
N LEU A 685 6.18 -18.45 19.72
CA LEU A 685 6.61 -17.86 21.01
C LEU A 685 6.07 -18.57 22.25
N PHE A 686 5.04 -19.40 22.11
CA PHE A 686 4.33 -20.07 23.21
C PHE A 686 4.33 -21.59 23.03
N CYS A 687 4.31 -22.33 24.13
CA CYS A 687 4.17 -23.79 24.18
C CYS A 687 2.89 -24.17 24.95
N LEU A 688 1.73 -23.84 24.37
CA LEU A 688 0.44 -24.20 24.94
C LEU A 688 0.22 -25.71 24.86
N SER A 689 -0.25 -26.30 25.96
CA SER A 689 -0.82 -27.66 25.95
C SER A 689 -2.20 -27.59 25.30
N GLY A 690 -2.43 -28.36 24.24
CA GLY A 690 -3.72 -28.44 23.53
C GLY A 690 -4.74 -29.33 24.22
#